data_AF-A0A2T4BHU2-F1
#
_entry.id   AF-A0A2T4BHU2-F1
#
_cell.length_a   1.000
_cell.length_b   1.000
_cell.length_c   1.000
_cell.angle_alpha   90.00
_cell.angle_beta   90.00
_cell.angle_gamma   90.00
#
_symmetry.space_group_name_H-M   'P 1'
#
loop_
_entity.id
_entity.type
_entity.pdbx_description
1 polymer ?
#
loop_
_entity_poly.entity_id
_entity_poly.type
_entity_poly.pdbx_seq_one_letter_code
_entity_poly.pdbx_strand_id
1 'polypeptide(L)'
;MVNWKYDLFLYFMGNLVNLFFREVVPRGSWRVPQTGPVLFVAAPHANQFVDAILLQRTLRLDANRRVSLLIAQKSVHGFIGWGSRQVGSVPVGRAQDAAKPATGLIYLPDPINDPTLIRGVGTKFGEGEGEPQGMLFLPPGKKTSGESVHIDQILGPEEIRIKRPFKTQLALQQLTGRDDIDEEGRFTNKSANGPAPGFKGTKFKLAPHTDQSKVYEAVFARLRNGGCVGIFPEGGSHDRSELLPLKAGVAIMALGALAEAPDCGLKIVPVGMNYFHPHKFRSRAVIEFGPPFEIPRHLVDMYRNNQRREAIGQVLDTVYQALSSVTVSAPDYDTLMMIQAARRLYNPTGKKLPLPVVVELNRRLAMGYERYKNDERITSLSKSVKEYNSQLRYLNLKDHQVQYATMSIWKVIVLFIYRSIKLLVLFLCTVPGLVLFSPVFVATKIISRRKAKAALASSTVKIRGRDVMATWKILVACGLAPTLYHFYSIIVVWRAWYDRLWGYLPEWMPLILVYFATWVAWMVISIAALRFGEVGMDIFKSLRPLVLCLVPASDFNIHKLKQRRAELSAQVTDLINTLGPEMFPDFEKTRLVPDISKVETGGTQAASSTEARARRDSDQSSAGAGAESPPPPLRRSTTQSSRLLPRNDSFSNIGRVGIFSTRPPSRSRSRSNSSGGGFGSSGFHISGFTTLDSKDGFNEASRKIREAMKDRRKKSDKVKMEAGKKMAVSLKSLVSSVLSAVPGGVASAITGPSSDTGPAAMEALFPRTRPEADGDECLHDCDSCSVKYPRGFKVDEEDVLYGQVKGWSTHVLVGTGKTDWVRDVADERGSVMEAIQKVGGVTNGRLMLSASNLPTPHDTTDYSEPTTVLLLPAFCLVHNVHPRNVPQLIADVVNRAPTTSSPLTPWQSSIPSSLPSPDASSSSLPSLPPLTVESCPHSAVILMCSQRTRDARCGQSAPLLRKELERHLRPLGLYRDLHDERPGGVGIYFISHVGGHKYSANVMVYRRPNAFGKDDEPLPEGVDEAVAAKDEEAEGGEKEKEKEKGDVGAAQCIWLARVRPEDCENLVRYTVLKGKVVKPERQLRGGFDRRKGLMSW
;
A
#
# COMPACT_ATOMS: atom_id res chain seq x y z
N MET A 1 -5.42 9.67 40.02
CA MET A 1 -4.66 10.69 39.26
C MET A 1 -4.81 11.99 40.01
N VAL A 2 -3.72 12.70 40.30
CA VAL A 2 -3.77 14.00 41.00
C VAL A 2 -3.58 15.10 39.96
N ASN A 3 -4.58 15.96 39.79
CA ASN A 3 -4.65 16.91 38.65
C ASN A 3 -3.47 17.90 38.60
N TRP A 4 -3.06 18.46 39.74
CA TRP A 4 -1.95 19.43 39.77
C TRP A 4 -0.60 18.76 39.46
N LYS A 5 -0.38 17.52 39.92
CA LYS A 5 0.84 16.74 39.62
C LYS A 5 0.92 16.42 38.13
N TYR A 6 -0.21 16.05 37.52
CA TYR A 6 -0.33 15.81 36.09
C TYR A 6 0.03 17.06 35.29
N ASP A 7 -0.56 18.20 35.64
CA ASP A 7 -0.38 19.47 34.94
C ASP A 7 1.07 19.99 35.08
N LEU A 8 1.65 19.93 36.29
CA LEU A 8 3.04 20.35 36.53
C LEU A 8 4.05 19.50 35.78
N PHE A 9 3.88 18.18 35.81
CA PHE A 9 4.77 17.27 35.09
C PHE A 9 4.67 17.48 33.57
N LEU A 10 3.45 17.62 33.03
CA LEU A 10 3.26 17.91 31.62
C LEU A 10 3.79 19.29 31.21
N TYR A 11 3.73 20.28 32.09
CA TYR A 11 4.33 21.59 31.82
C TYR A 11 5.85 21.44 31.65
N PHE A 12 6.53 20.79 32.58
CA PHE A 12 7.99 20.58 32.50
C PHE A 12 8.39 19.76 31.27
N MET A 13 7.80 18.56 31.11
CA MET A 13 8.11 17.68 29.98
C MET A 13 7.68 18.29 28.63
N GLY A 14 6.59 19.04 28.63
CA GLY A 14 6.09 19.78 27.47
C GLY A 14 7.07 20.83 26.96
N ASN A 15 7.72 21.55 27.88
CA ASN A 15 8.77 22.50 27.53
C ASN A 15 10.01 21.81 26.93
N LEU A 16 10.43 20.66 27.47
CA LEU A 16 11.51 19.86 26.88
C LEU A 16 11.17 19.36 25.47
N VAL A 17 9.93 18.92 25.26
CA VAL A 17 9.44 18.49 23.95
C VAL A 17 9.37 19.66 22.96
N ASN A 18 8.99 20.88 23.38
CA ASN A 18 9.06 22.09 22.56
C ASN A 18 10.49 22.57 22.27
N LEU A 19 11.45 22.24 23.13
CA LEU A 19 12.86 22.47 22.82
C LEU A 19 13.31 21.49 21.72
N PHE A 20 12.88 20.23 21.82
CA PHE A 20 13.20 19.19 20.85
C PHE A 20 12.52 19.38 19.49
N PHE A 21 11.22 19.67 19.44
CA PHE A 21 10.50 19.94 18.20
C PHE A 21 10.42 21.44 17.93
N ARG A 22 10.66 21.85 16.69
CA ARG A 22 10.54 23.26 16.30
C ARG A 22 9.12 23.77 16.42
N GLU A 23 8.16 22.93 16.05
CA GLU A 23 6.75 23.27 16.00
C GLU A 23 5.92 21.99 16.16
N VAL A 24 4.88 22.07 16.98
CA VAL A 24 3.87 21.02 17.17
C VAL A 24 2.52 21.67 16.86
N VAL A 25 1.87 21.25 15.77
CA VAL A 25 0.62 21.86 15.31
C VAL A 25 -0.55 20.91 15.55
N PRO A 26 -1.50 21.27 16.43
CA PRO A 26 -2.77 20.55 16.56
C PRO A 26 -3.69 20.83 15.37
N ARG A 27 -4.40 19.81 14.88
CA ARG A 27 -5.43 19.91 13.84
C ARG A 27 -6.66 19.15 14.29
N GLY A 28 -7.84 19.75 14.14
CA GLY A 28 -9.10 19.10 14.52
C GLY A 28 -9.34 19.00 16.02
N SER A 29 -8.56 19.68 16.87
CA SER A 29 -8.71 19.62 18.34
C SER A 29 -10.12 19.99 18.83
N TRP A 30 -10.82 20.88 18.10
CA TRP A 30 -12.22 21.25 18.36
C TRP A 30 -13.23 20.10 18.19
N ARG A 31 -12.85 19.00 17.50
CA ARG A 31 -13.68 17.80 17.36
C ARG A 31 -13.64 16.91 18.60
N VAL A 32 -12.70 17.15 19.51
CA VAL A 32 -12.57 16.39 20.75
C VAL A 32 -13.75 16.73 21.67
N PRO A 33 -14.53 15.73 22.11
CA PRO A 33 -15.62 15.96 23.07
C PRO A 33 -15.11 16.61 24.36
N GLN A 34 -15.74 17.71 24.78
CA GLN A 34 -15.36 18.47 25.97
C GLN A 34 -15.80 17.76 27.27
N THR A 35 -16.89 17.00 27.22
CA THR A 35 -17.45 16.21 28.34
C THR A 35 -17.63 14.74 27.93
N GLY A 36 -17.92 13.87 28.91
CA GLY A 36 -18.16 12.43 28.69
C GLY A 36 -16.88 11.62 28.43
N PRO A 37 -16.97 10.28 28.44
CA PRO A 37 -15.82 9.41 28.30
C PRO A 37 -15.32 9.29 26.86
N VAL A 38 -14.00 9.35 26.71
CA VAL A 38 -13.35 9.32 25.39
C VAL A 38 -12.19 8.33 25.40
N LEU A 39 -12.19 7.44 24.40
CA LEU A 39 -11.08 6.56 24.08
C LEU A 39 -10.31 7.13 22.89
N PHE A 40 -9.13 7.69 23.15
CA PHE A 40 -8.23 8.17 22.11
C PHE A 40 -7.42 7.00 21.53
N VAL A 41 -7.49 6.83 20.22
CA VAL A 41 -6.71 5.81 19.52
C VAL A 41 -5.71 6.53 18.65
N ALA A 42 -4.41 6.40 18.95
CA ALA A 42 -3.36 7.17 18.28
C ALA A 42 -2.44 6.28 17.43
N ALA A 43 -2.12 6.74 16.23
CA ALA A 43 -1.17 6.07 15.32
C ALA A 43 -0.63 7.07 14.26
N PRO A 44 0.50 6.79 13.58
CA PRO A 44 1.47 5.72 13.87
C PRO A 44 2.29 6.02 15.13
N HIS A 45 2.76 4.97 15.81
CA HIS A 45 3.58 5.12 17.02
C HIS A 45 5.08 5.24 16.69
N ALA A 46 5.47 6.41 16.19
CA ALA A 46 6.82 6.66 15.68
C ALA A 46 7.88 6.88 16.78
N ASN A 47 7.51 7.32 18.00
CA ASN A 47 8.44 7.45 19.11
C ASN A 47 7.92 6.79 20.38
N GLN A 48 8.80 6.11 21.12
CA GLN A 48 8.40 5.28 22.27
C GLN A 48 7.67 6.03 23.39
N PHE A 49 8.17 7.20 23.83
CA PHE A 49 7.57 7.96 24.96
C PHE A 49 7.21 9.40 24.61
N VAL A 50 7.82 9.93 23.56
CA VAL A 50 7.61 11.32 23.13
C VAL A 50 6.20 11.51 22.56
N ASP A 51 5.68 10.51 21.85
CA ASP A 51 4.31 10.51 21.31
C ASP A 51 3.26 10.67 22.42
N ALA A 52 3.46 9.98 23.55
CA ALA A 52 2.58 10.02 24.71
C ALA A 52 2.50 11.43 25.32
N ILE A 53 3.66 12.07 25.54
CA ILE A 53 3.74 13.42 26.11
C ILE A 53 3.16 14.45 25.14
N LEU A 54 3.44 14.31 23.84
CA LEU A 54 2.89 15.18 22.80
C LEU A 54 1.36 15.13 22.79
N LEU A 55 0.79 13.93 22.80
CA LEU A 55 -0.66 13.74 22.81
C LEU A 55 -1.31 14.30 24.07
N GLN A 56 -0.77 13.95 25.24
CA GLN A 56 -1.25 14.43 26.54
C GLN A 56 -1.23 15.95 26.65
N ARG A 57 -0.12 16.57 26.24
CA ARG A 57 0.04 18.03 26.26
C ARG A 57 -0.95 18.71 25.31
N THR A 58 -1.09 18.21 24.10
CA THR A 58 -1.97 18.79 23.09
C THR A 58 -3.43 18.74 23.53
N LEU A 59 -3.86 17.59 24.07
CA LEU A 59 -5.20 17.45 24.64
C LEU A 59 -5.42 18.36 25.86
N ARG A 60 -4.39 18.58 26.68
CA ARG A 60 -4.48 19.48 27.83
C ARG A 60 -4.58 20.95 27.43
N LEU A 61 -3.81 21.38 26.44
CA LEU A 61 -3.77 22.78 26.00
C LEU A 61 -4.97 23.16 25.10
N ASP A 62 -5.32 22.32 24.13
CA ASP A 62 -6.32 22.68 23.11
C ASP A 62 -7.73 22.18 23.43
N ALA A 63 -7.84 21.06 24.15
CA ALA A 63 -9.13 20.44 24.49
C ALA A 63 -9.42 20.42 26.00
N ASN A 64 -8.51 20.95 26.83
CA ASN A 64 -8.62 20.96 28.29
C ASN A 64 -8.84 19.56 28.92
N ARG A 65 -8.54 18.47 28.20
CA ARG A 65 -8.76 17.07 28.65
C ARG A 65 -7.49 16.45 29.23
N ARG A 66 -7.63 15.67 30.31
CA ARG A 66 -6.54 14.86 30.89
C ARG A 66 -6.69 13.41 30.47
N VAL A 67 -5.70 12.87 29.77
CA VAL A 67 -5.70 11.49 29.26
C VAL A 67 -4.69 10.61 30.00
N SER A 68 -5.15 9.42 30.39
CA SER A 68 -4.30 8.34 30.89
C SER A 68 -3.93 7.40 29.74
N LEU A 69 -2.64 7.12 29.60
CA LEU A 69 -2.14 6.25 28.54
C LEU A 69 -1.78 4.87 29.11
N LEU A 70 -1.91 3.84 28.28
CA LEU A 70 -1.42 2.51 28.61
C LEU A 70 0.09 2.45 28.41
N ILE A 71 0.83 1.92 29.39
CA ILE A 71 2.29 1.77 29.35
C ILE A 71 2.70 0.32 29.59
N ALA A 72 3.73 -0.19 28.92
CA ALA A 72 4.23 -1.53 29.17
C ALA A 72 4.83 -1.64 30.59
N GLN A 73 4.48 -2.68 31.35
CA GLN A 73 4.91 -2.91 32.73
C GLN A 73 6.45 -2.81 32.90
N LYS A 74 7.21 -3.36 31.95
CA LYS A 74 8.68 -3.31 31.94
C LYS A 74 9.26 -1.89 31.94
N SER A 75 8.48 -0.91 31.48
CA SER A 75 8.90 0.51 31.43
C SER A 75 8.55 1.28 32.71
N VAL A 76 7.92 0.63 33.69
CA VAL A 76 7.40 1.29 34.91
C VAL A 76 8.45 1.32 36.04
N HIS A 77 9.72 1.27 35.67
CA HIS A 77 10.86 1.35 36.60
C HIS A 77 11.68 2.64 36.38
N GLY A 78 12.44 3.04 37.40
CA GLY A 78 13.28 4.24 37.36
C GLY A 78 12.51 5.54 37.08
N PHE A 79 13.16 6.47 36.39
CA PHE A 79 12.57 7.79 36.06
C PHE A 79 11.29 7.68 35.22
N ILE A 80 11.23 6.75 34.27
CA ILE A 80 10.06 6.55 33.41
C ILE A 80 8.87 6.03 34.23
N GLY A 81 9.12 5.13 35.19
CA GLY A 81 8.13 4.68 36.16
C GLY A 81 7.61 5.78 37.08
N TRP A 82 8.50 6.63 37.58
CA TRP A 82 8.09 7.80 38.37
C TRP A 82 7.22 8.75 37.54
N GLY A 83 7.63 9.09 36.31
CA GLY A 83 6.90 9.98 35.42
C GLY A 83 5.53 9.42 34.99
N SER A 84 5.45 8.13 34.70
CA SER A 84 4.19 7.47 34.31
C SER A 84 3.14 7.50 35.43
N ARG A 85 3.56 7.45 36.71
CA ARG A 85 2.67 7.64 37.87
C ARG A 85 2.14 9.07 37.97
N GLN A 86 2.95 10.08 37.65
CA GLN A 86 2.51 11.48 37.66
C GLN A 86 1.41 11.75 36.62
N VAL A 87 1.52 11.12 35.45
CA VAL A 87 0.50 11.23 34.39
C VAL A 87 -0.62 10.19 34.49
N GLY A 88 -0.66 9.41 35.58
CA GLY A 88 -1.68 8.40 35.84
C GLY A 88 -1.79 7.34 34.74
N SER A 89 -0.68 6.93 34.13
CA SER A 89 -0.65 5.86 33.14
C SER A 89 -1.02 4.51 33.76
N VAL A 90 -1.73 3.67 33.01
CA VAL A 90 -2.12 2.32 33.46
C VAL A 90 -1.09 1.33 32.94
N PRO A 91 -0.41 0.58 33.84
CA PRO A 91 0.63 -0.33 33.44
C PRO A 91 0.01 -1.65 32.94
N VAL A 92 0.52 -2.15 31.82
CA VAL A 92 0.02 -3.35 31.13
C VAL A 92 1.13 -4.39 31.12
N GLY A 93 0.92 -5.46 31.89
CA GLY A 93 1.77 -6.64 31.89
C GLY A 93 1.63 -7.43 30.60
N ARG A 94 2.75 -7.90 30.05
CA ARG A 94 2.77 -8.93 29.00
C ARG A 94 3.55 -10.12 29.52
N ALA A 95 3.10 -11.33 29.21
CA ALA A 95 3.82 -12.55 29.60
C ALA A 95 5.29 -12.53 29.13
N GLN A 96 5.56 -12.06 27.90
CA GLN A 96 6.92 -11.92 27.38
C GLN A 96 7.82 -10.97 28.19
N ASP A 97 7.25 -10.00 28.90
CA ASP A 97 8.01 -9.01 29.68
C ASP A 97 8.40 -9.56 31.05
N ALA A 98 7.66 -10.56 31.55
CA ALA A 98 7.91 -11.25 32.82
C ALA A 98 8.69 -12.57 32.65
N ALA A 99 9.11 -12.91 31.43
CA ALA A 99 9.80 -14.16 31.12
C ALA A 99 11.21 -14.22 31.74
N LYS A 100 11.45 -15.20 32.61
CA LYS A 100 12.75 -15.46 33.26
C LYS A 100 13.37 -16.76 32.73
N PRO A 101 14.71 -16.86 32.63
CA PRO A 101 15.38 -18.14 32.36
C PRO A 101 15.03 -19.15 33.46
N ALA A 102 14.60 -20.34 33.07
CA ALA A 102 14.26 -21.42 33.99
C ALA A 102 15.46 -22.33 34.23
N THR A 103 15.43 -23.10 35.32
CA THR A 103 16.43 -24.12 35.65
C THR A 103 16.23 -25.39 34.83
N GLY A 104 17.33 -26.07 34.50
CA GLY A 104 17.30 -27.31 33.72
C GLY A 104 17.19 -27.13 32.19
N LEU A 105 16.95 -28.24 31.50
CA LEU A 105 16.77 -28.33 30.06
C LEU A 105 15.43 -29.01 29.77
N ILE A 106 14.81 -28.69 28.63
CA ILE A 106 13.56 -29.35 28.20
C ILE A 106 13.74 -30.04 26.86
N TYR A 107 13.04 -31.14 26.68
CA TYR A 107 12.96 -31.88 25.43
C TYR A 107 11.56 -32.46 25.23
N LEU A 108 11.27 -32.85 23.99
CA LEU A 108 10.01 -33.47 23.62
C LEU A 108 10.22 -34.99 23.53
N PRO A 109 9.67 -35.80 24.46
CA PRO A 109 9.84 -37.25 24.46
C PRO A 109 9.19 -37.89 23.24
N ASP A 110 7.93 -37.57 22.94
CA ASP A 110 7.18 -38.18 21.85
C ASP A 110 6.61 -37.15 20.87
N PRO A 111 7.41 -36.66 19.91
CA PRO A 111 6.98 -35.64 18.94
C PRO A 111 5.78 -36.02 18.07
N ILE A 112 5.58 -37.32 17.80
CA ILE A 112 4.61 -37.81 16.82
C ILE A 112 3.28 -38.20 17.47
N ASN A 113 3.34 -38.92 18.59
CA ASN A 113 2.16 -39.47 19.25
C ASN A 113 1.61 -38.54 20.35
N ASP A 114 2.47 -37.85 21.12
CA ASP A 114 2.04 -36.86 22.11
C ASP A 114 2.87 -35.57 22.06
N PRO A 115 2.61 -34.70 21.07
CA PRO A 115 3.34 -33.45 20.87
C PRO A 115 3.04 -32.38 21.95
N THR A 116 2.24 -32.72 22.97
CA THR A 116 1.84 -31.80 24.05
C THR A 116 2.56 -32.07 25.36
N LEU A 117 3.24 -33.20 25.50
CA LEU A 117 3.97 -33.57 26.70
C LEU A 117 5.43 -33.10 26.58
N ILE A 118 5.91 -32.28 27.52
CA ILE A 118 7.31 -31.85 27.59
C ILE A 118 7.94 -32.47 28.83
N ARG A 119 9.14 -33.04 28.66
CA ARG A 119 9.98 -33.52 29.76
C ARG A 119 11.16 -32.59 30.01
N GLY A 120 11.49 -32.40 31.28
CA GLY A 120 12.62 -31.64 31.74
C GLY A 120 13.73 -32.53 32.29
N VAL A 121 14.97 -32.08 32.18
CA VAL A 121 16.15 -32.66 32.82
C VAL A 121 16.67 -31.64 33.82
N GLY A 122 16.57 -31.95 35.12
CA GLY A 122 16.97 -31.03 36.20
C GLY A 122 16.09 -29.79 36.31
N THR A 123 14.81 -29.89 35.91
CA THR A 123 13.79 -28.85 36.03
C THR A 123 13.03 -28.99 37.36
N LYS A 124 12.44 -27.90 37.85
CA LYS A 124 11.61 -27.90 39.08
C LYS A 124 10.23 -27.30 38.81
N PHE A 125 9.46 -27.93 37.92
CA PHE A 125 8.14 -27.46 37.57
C PHE A 125 7.18 -27.54 38.77
N GLY A 126 6.49 -26.45 39.09
CA GLY A 126 5.55 -26.38 40.22
C GLY A 126 6.16 -26.02 41.57
N GLU A 127 7.49 -26.11 41.75
CA GLU A 127 8.22 -25.67 42.95
C GLU A 127 8.84 -24.27 42.74
N GLY A 128 7.99 -23.29 42.44
CA GLY A 128 8.37 -21.89 42.21
C GLY A 128 8.73 -21.53 40.76
N GLU A 129 8.97 -22.52 39.88
CA GLU A 129 9.14 -22.34 38.44
C GLU A 129 7.99 -22.98 37.65
N GLY A 130 7.29 -22.18 36.83
CA GLY A 130 6.16 -22.66 36.02
C GLY A 130 4.85 -22.66 36.80
N GLU A 131 3.81 -22.11 36.18
CA GLU A 131 2.46 -22.00 36.74
C GLU A 131 1.47 -22.55 35.70
N PRO A 132 0.38 -23.21 36.11
CA PRO A 132 -0.72 -23.52 35.20
C PRO A 132 -1.19 -22.25 34.48
N GLN A 133 -1.47 -22.32 33.18
CA GLN A 133 -1.78 -21.16 32.31
C GLN A 133 -0.64 -20.14 32.10
N GLY A 134 0.55 -20.40 32.66
CA GLY A 134 1.78 -19.68 32.35
C GLY A 134 2.23 -19.87 30.90
N MET A 135 3.32 -19.19 30.52
CA MET A 135 3.85 -19.23 29.16
C MET A 135 5.28 -19.77 29.16
N LEU A 136 5.54 -20.71 28.26
CA LEU A 136 6.86 -21.25 27.98
C LEU A 136 7.42 -20.61 26.71
N PHE A 137 8.66 -20.14 26.75
CA PHE A 137 9.35 -19.47 25.65
C PHE A 137 10.62 -20.22 25.28
N LEU A 138 10.76 -20.52 23.99
CA LEU A 138 11.96 -21.11 23.42
C LEU A 138 12.95 -20.02 22.97
N PRO A 139 14.27 -20.33 22.95
CA PRO A 139 15.29 -19.37 22.56
C PRO A 139 15.17 -19.01 21.08
N PRO A 140 15.27 -17.71 20.73
CA PRO A 140 15.21 -17.27 19.34
C PRO A 140 16.43 -17.75 18.54
N GLY A 141 16.23 -18.09 17.27
CA GLY A 141 17.32 -18.38 16.32
C GLY A 141 17.92 -17.10 15.73
N LYS A 142 19.05 -17.21 15.00
CA LYS A 142 19.75 -16.05 14.39
C LYS A 142 18.84 -15.16 13.52
N LYS A 143 17.80 -15.73 12.89
CA LYS A 143 16.85 -15.02 12.00
C LYS A 143 15.37 -15.35 12.26
N THR A 144 15.05 -16.19 13.25
CA THR A 144 13.68 -16.65 13.55
C THR A 144 13.32 -16.30 15.00
N SER A 145 12.15 -15.69 15.21
CA SER A 145 11.65 -15.38 16.55
C SER A 145 11.37 -16.65 17.35
N GLY A 146 11.75 -16.68 18.63
CA GLY A 146 11.41 -17.78 19.53
C GLY A 146 9.90 -17.99 19.61
N GLU A 147 9.48 -19.25 19.61
CA GLU A 147 8.09 -19.64 19.75
C GLU A 147 7.70 -19.69 21.23
N SER A 148 6.44 -19.38 21.54
CA SER A 148 5.93 -19.37 22.90
C SER A 148 4.55 -20.00 22.99
N VAL A 149 4.31 -20.81 24.02
CA VAL A 149 3.09 -21.60 24.18
C VAL A 149 2.60 -21.55 25.63
N HIS A 150 1.28 -21.60 25.82
CA HIS A 150 0.66 -21.68 27.15
C HIS A 150 0.81 -23.09 27.75
N ILE A 151 1.19 -23.15 29.02
CA ILE A 151 1.17 -24.36 29.85
C ILE A 151 -0.29 -24.63 30.22
N ASP A 152 -0.75 -25.86 30.02
CA ASP A 152 -2.10 -26.28 30.39
C ASP A 152 -2.11 -26.82 31.82
N GLN A 153 -1.29 -27.85 32.07
CA GLN A 153 -1.19 -28.53 33.38
C GLN A 153 0.27 -28.89 33.68
N ILE A 154 0.62 -28.93 34.97
CA ILE A 154 1.91 -29.41 35.47
C ILE A 154 1.65 -30.80 36.05
N LEU A 155 2.31 -31.83 35.50
CA LEU A 155 2.09 -33.22 35.89
C LEU A 155 3.07 -33.67 36.99
N GLY A 156 4.24 -33.03 37.06
CA GLY A 156 5.25 -33.26 38.10
C GLY A 156 6.43 -32.30 37.96
N PRO A 157 7.49 -32.45 38.79
CA PRO A 157 8.67 -31.57 38.78
C PRO A 157 9.44 -31.59 37.46
N GLU A 158 9.30 -32.66 36.68
CA GLU A 158 9.99 -32.87 35.41
C GLU A 158 9.04 -32.95 34.20
N GLU A 159 7.73 -32.83 34.39
CA GLU A 159 6.74 -33.03 33.32
C GLU A 159 5.67 -31.93 33.28
N ILE A 160 5.49 -31.33 32.11
CA ILE A 160 4.44 -30.34 31.86
C ILE A 160 3.70 -30.64 30.57
N ARG A 161 2.41 -30.30 30.55
CA ARG A 161 1.57 -30.39 29.36
C ARG A 161 1.28 -29.00 28.80
N ILE A 162 1.50 -28.82 27.50
CA ILE A 162 1.21 -27.55 26.80
C ILE A 162 -0.14 -27.57 26.11
N LYS A 163 -0.79 -26.40 26.04
CA LYS A 163 -2.15 -26.25 25.48
C LYS A 163 -2.24 -26.46 23.97
N ARG A 164 -1.14 -26.23 23.26
CA ARG A 164 -1.04 -26.41 21.80
C ARG A 164 0.37 -26.87 21.45
N PRO A 165 0.55 -27.78 20.49
CA PRO A 165 1.89 -28.23 20.09
C PRO A 165 2.66 -27.10 19.39
N PHE A 166 3.99 -27.15 19.49
CA PHE A 166 4.89 -26.30 18.71
C PHE A 166 4.79 -26.64 17.22
N LYS A 167 4.82 -25.62 16.36
CA LYS A 167 4.65 -25.80 14.91
C LYS A 167 5.86 -25.36 14.09
N THR A 168 6.77 -24.59 14.67
CA THR A 168 7.92 -24.08 13.93
C THR A 168 9.01 -25.13 13.87
N GLN A 169 9.62 -25.32 12.69
CA GLN A 169 10.76 -26.22 12.47
C GLN A 169 11.88 -26.01 13.51
N LEU A 170 12.25 -24.74 13.77
CA LEU A 170 13.27 -24.40 14.77
C LEU A 170 12.91 -24.85 16.19
N ALA A 171 11.63 -24.71 16.58
CA ALA A 171 11.17 -25.07 17.92
C ALA A 171 11.22 -26.59 18.13
N LEU A 172 10.80 -27.36 17.12
CA LEU A 172 10.85 -28.81 17.15
C LEU A 172 12.30 -29.32 17.10
N GLN A 173 13.15 -28.76 16.24
CA GLN A 173 14.58 -29.09 16.19
C GLN A 173 15.28 -28.79 17.53
N GLN A 174 14.94 -27.67 18.18
CA GLN A 174 15.44 -27.34 19.51
C GLN A 174 14.93 -28.30 20.60
N LEU A 175 13.76 -28.91 20.46
CA LEU A 175 13.21 -29.78 21.49
C LEU A 175 13.53 -31.26 21.28
N THR A 176 13.81 -31.70 20.05
CA THR A 176 14.11 -33.10 19.74
C THR A 176 15.56 -33.34 19.31
N GLY A 177 16.28 -32.29 18.89
CA GLY A 177 17.63 -32.40 18.32
C GLY A 177 17.68 -33.09 16.96
N ARG A 178 16.53 -33.30 16.30
CA ARG A 178 16.45 -33.98 15.00
C ARG A 178 16.39 -33.01 13.83
N ASP A 179 16.98 -33.43 12.71
CA ASP A 179 17.03 -32.66 11.45
C ASP A 179 15.97 -33.10 10.42
N ASP A 180 15.16 -34.11 10.74
CA ASP A 180 14.12 -34.74 9.90
C ASP A 180 12.78 -33.96 9.90
N ILE A 181 12.84 -32.63 9.97
CA ILE A 181 11.67 -31.77 10.16
C ILE A 181 11.50 -30.86 8.94
N ASP A 182 10.35 -30.98 8.26
CA ASP A 182 9.93 -30.10 7.19
C ASP A 182 9.65 -28.68 7.72
N GLU A 183 9.64 -27.68 6.84
CA GLU A 183 9.36 -26.30 7.22
C GLU A 183 7.95 -26.07 7.78
N GLU A 184 6.97 -26.94 7.47
CA GLU A 184 5.65 -26.94 8.10
C GLU A 184 5.67 -27.46 9.55
N GLY A 185 6.82 -27.91 10.06
CA GLY A 185 6.96 -28.52 11.38
C GLY A 185 6.44 -29.96 11.42
N ARG A 186 6.59 -30.72 10.32
CA ARG A 186 6.20 -32.14 10.24
C ARG A 186 7.44 -33.03 10.16
N PHE A 187 7.43 -34.15 10.86
CA PHE A 187 8.50 -35.14 10.80
C PHE A 187 8.40 -35.97 9.52
N THR A 188 9.47 -36.00 8.72
CA THR A 188 9.56 -36.79 7.48
C THR A 188 9.76 -38.27 7.78
N ASN A 189 10.50 -38.58 8.86
CA ASN A 189 10.74 -39.93 9.31
C ASN A 189 9.82 -40.29 10.49
N LYS A 190 8.74 -41.04 10.21
CA LYS A 190 7.76 -41.44 11.23
C LYS A 190 8.13 -42.72 11.99
N SER A 191 9.17 -43.45 11.59
CA SER A 191 9.57 -44.70 12.23
C SER A 191 10.49 -44.50 13.43
N ALA A 192 11.17 -43.37 13.52
CA ALA A 192 12.00 -43.02 14.67
C ALA A 192 11.12 -42.42 15.78
N ASN A 193 10.99 -43.11 16.91
CA ASN A 193 10.34 -42.58 18.13
C ASN A 193 11.41 -41.92 19.03
N GLY A 194 11.12 -40.75 19.61
CA GLY A 194 12.04 -40.09 20.57
C GLY A 194 12.80 -38.84 20.08
N PRO A 195 13.67 -38.24 20.90
CA PRO A 195 14.69 -37.28 20.47
C PRO A 195 15.89 -37.96 19.77
N ALA A 196 16.81 -37.18 19.19
CA ALA A 196 18.05 -37.72 18.60
C ALA A 196 18.94 -38.39 19.67
N PRO A 197 19.69 -39.46 19.32
CA PRO A 197 20.53 -40.17 20.28
C PRO A 197 21.59 -39.23 20.88
N GLY A 198 21.59 -39.08 22.20
CA GLY A 198 22.51 -38.20 22.94
C GLY A 198 22.03 -36.76 23.16
N PHE A 199 20.80 -36.40 22.77
CA PHE A 199 20.26 -35.05 22.96
C PHE A 199 19.87 -34.77 24.42
N LYS A 200 20.52 -33.79 25.05
CA LYS A 200 20.33 -33.44 26.48
C LYS A 200 19.25 -32.39 26.75
N GLY A 201 18.58 -31.86 25.71
CA GLY A 201 17.54 -30.83 25.84
C GLY A 201 18.00 -29.39 25.57
N THR A 202 17.05 -28.45 25.54
CA THR A 202 17.27 -27.03 25.26
C THR A 202 16.92 -26.13 26.45
N LYS A 203 17.66 -25.02 26.60
CA LYS A 203 17.37 -23.96 27.59
C LYS A 203 16.09 -23.22 27.23
N PHE A 204 15.30 -22.86 28.22
CA PHE A 204 14.00 -22.23 28.02
C PHE A 204 13.75 -21.10 29.03
N LYS A 205 12.70 -20.31 28.78
CA LYS A 205 12.23 -19.29 29.70
C LYS A 205 10.77 -19.54 30.06
N LEU A 206 10.40 -19.23 31.29
CA LEU A 206 9.03 -19.31 31.79
C LEU A 206 8.53 -17.91 32.16
N ALA A 207 7.25 -17.66 31.91
CA ALA A 207 6.55 -16.51 32.44
C ALA A 207 5.28 -16.95 33.18
N PRO A 208 4.94 -16.28 34.30
CA PRO A 208 3.72 -16.55 35.05
C PRO A 208 2.47 -16.15 34.25
N HIS A 209 1.31 -16.64 34.69
CA HIS A 209 0.05 -16.22 34.12
C HIS A 209 -0.16 -14.72 34.37
N THR A 210 -0.42 -13.95 33.31
CA THR A 210 -0.66 -12.50 33.43
C THR A 210 -2.16 -12.23 33.41
N ASP A 211 -2.74 -12.00 34.58
CA ASP A 211 -4.13 -11.58 34.70
C ASP A 211 -4.31 -10.15 34.16
N GLN A 212 -4.99 -10.02 33.02
CA GLN A 212 -5.29 -8.74 32.37
C GLN A 212 -6.59 -8.11 32.89
N SER A 213 -7.35 -8.81 33.72
CA SER A 213 -8.67 -8.37 34.19
C SER A 213 -8.55 -7.07 34.98
N LYS A 214 -7.55 -6.97 35.86
CA LYS A 214 -7.25 -5.74 36.64
C LYS A 214 -6.99 -4.51 35.76
N VAL A 215 -6.34 -4.70 34.62
CA VAL A 215 -6.06 -3.61 33.67
C VAL A 215 -7.34 -3.15 33.00
N TYR A 216 -8.15 -4.09 32.52
CA TYR A 216 -9.42 -3.78 31.89
C TYR A 216 -10.39 -3.12 32.86
N GLU A 217 -10.50 -3.63 34.09
CA GLU A 217 -11.32 -3.05 35.15
C GLU A 217 -10.90 -1.62 35.50
N ALA A 218 -9.59 -1.35 35.60
CA ALA A 218 -9.09 0.01 35.80
C ALA A 218 -9.44 0.96 34.64
N VAL A 219 -9.46 0.47 33.41
CA VAL A 219 -9.89 1.22 32.23
C VAL A 219 -11.41 1.45 32.26
N PHE A 220 -12.20 0.42 32.57
CA PHE A 220 -13.66 0.50 32.66
C PHE A 220 -14.09 1.49 33.74
N ALA A 221 -13.52 1.40 34.95
CA ALA A 221 -13.79 2.33 36.03
C ALA A 221 -13.49 3.78 35.63
N ARG A 222 -12.41 3.99 34.86
CA ARG A 222 -12.03 5.34 34.42
C ARG A 222 -12.94 5.88 33.32
N LEU A 223 -13.36 5.06 32.37
CA LEU A 223 -14.32 5.44 31.34
C LEU A 223 -15.71 5.66 31.95
N ARG A 224 -16.14 4.83 32.91
CA ARG A 224 -17.40 5.01 33.63
C ARG A 224 -17.48 6.35 34.37
N ASN A 225 -16.38 6.79 34.96
CA ASN A 225 -16.30 8.09 35.63
C ASN A 225 -16.15 9.29 34.66
N GLY A 226 -16.43 9.11 33.36
CA GLY A 226 -16.32 10.17 32.34
C GLY A 226 -14.89 10.56 31.96
N GLY A 227 -13.89 9.76 32.36
CA GLY A 227 -12.48 10.02 32.11
C GLY A 227 -12.05 9.73 30.67
N CYS A 228 -10.82 10.14 30.34
CA CYS A 228 -10.18 9.80 29.06
C CYS A 228 -9.11 8.73 29.21
N VAL A 229 -9.09 7.80 28.26
CA VAL A 229 -8.03 6.79 28.11
C VAL A 229 -7.47 6.90 26.70
N GLY A 230 -6.16 6.75 26.54
CA GLY A 230 -5.52 6.69 25.23
C GLY A 230 -4.69 5.44 25.05
N ILE A 231 -4.72 4.89 23.83
CA ILE A 231 -4.00 3.68 23.45
C ILE A 231 -3.35 3.84 22.09
N PHE A 232 -2.14 3.28 21.96
CA PHE A 232 -1.49 3.00 20.69
C PHE A 232 -1.74 1.54 20.31
N PRO A 233 -2.72 1.26 19.43
CA PRO A 233 -3.22 -0.11 19.17
C PRO A 233 -2.21 -1.02 18.47
N GLU A 234 -1.13 -0.47 17.90
CA GLU A 234 -0.01 -1.22 17.30
C GLU A 234 0.76 -2.03 18.37
N GLY A 235 0.70 -1.59 19.63
CA GLY A 235 1.30 -2.28 20.77
C GLY A 235 2.83 -2.19 20.87
N GLY A 236 3.49 -1.39 20.04
CA GLY A 236 4.92 -1.07 20.17
C GLY A 236 5.31 0.03 19.18
N SER A 237 6.34 0.79 19.51
CA SER A 237 6.84 1.85 18.64
C SER A 237 7.69 1.30 17.49
N HIS A 238 7.61 1.95 16.33
CA HIS A 238 8.33 1.51 15.12
C HIS A 238 8.66 2.65 14.15
N ASP A 239 9.59 2.37 13.24
CA ASP A 239 10.05 3.34 12.22
C ASP A 239 9.34 3.21 10.85
N ARG A 240 8.33 2.36 10.75
CA ARG A 240 7.61 2.12 9.48
C ARG A 240 6.69 3.30 9.14
N SER A 241 6.52 3.57 7.85
CA SER A 241 5.60 4.58 7.32
C SER A 241 4.15 4.12 7.33
N GLU A 242 3.90 2.82 7.42
CA GLU A 242 2.58 2.20 7.42
C GLU A 242 2.13 1.84 8.84
N LEU A 243 0.81 1.80 9.03
CA LEU A 243 0.16 1.32 10.26
C LEU A 243 0.43 -0.17 10.45
N LEU A 244 0.88 -0.58 11.64
CA LEU A 244 0.93 -2.00 11.98
C LEU A 244 -0.47 -2.57 12.25
N PRO A 245 -0.67 -3.90 12.13
CA PRO A 245 -1.92 -4.54 12.50
C PRO A 245 -2.33 -4.20 13.93
N LEU A 246 -3.58 -3.75 14.08
CA LEU A 246 -4.13 -3.32 15.38
C LEU A 246 -4.37 -4.52 16.30
N LYS A 247 -4.02 -4.37 17.58
CA LYS A 247 -4.32 -5.37 18.61
C LYS A 247 -5.76 -5.24 19.13
N ALA A 248 -6.37 -6.37 19.44
CA ALA A 248 -7.76 -6.47 19.93
C ALA A 248 -8.06 -5.70 21.23
N GLY A 249 -7.03 -5.33 22.00
CA GLY A 249 -7.21 -4.65 23.29
C GLY A 249 -8.06 -3.37 23.20
N VAL A 250 -7.94 -2.58 22.12
CA VAL A 250 -8.76 -1.36 21.93
C VAL A 250 -10.26 -1.67 21.85
N ALA A 251 -10.63 -2.70 21.07
CA ALA A 251 -12.01 -3.11 20.90
C ALA A 251 -12.56 -3.79 22.15
N ILE A 252 -11.75 -4.61 22.85
CA ILE A 252 -12.12 -5.23 24.13
C ILE A 252 -12.41 -4.17 25.19
N MET A 253 -11.56 -3.14 25.29
CA MET A 253 -11.77 -2.05 26.25
C MET A 253 -13.05 -1.26 25.96
N ALA A 254 -13.33 -0.96 24.69
CA ALA A 254 -14.50 -0.18 24.33
C ALA A 254 -15.81 -0.99 24.47
N LEU A 255 -15.85 -2.22 23.96
CA LEU A 255 -17.00 -3.11 24.08
C LEU A 255 -17.26 -3.54 25.52
N GLY A 256 -16.20 -3.83 26.30
CA GLY A 256 -16.31 -4.18 27.71
C GLY A 256 -16.88 -3.04 28.56
N ALA A 257 -16.41 -1.81 28.34
CA ALA A 257 -16.94 -0.63 29.03
C ALA A 257 -18.43 -0.40 28.71
N LEU A 258 -18.84 -0.55 27.45
CA LEU A 258 -20.25 -0.44 27.04
C LEU A 258 -21.09 -1.63 27.48
N ALA A 259 -20.50 -2.82 27.60
CA ALA A 259 -21.20 -4.00 28.09
C ALA A 259 -21.48 -3.91 29.60
N GLU A 260 -20.63 -3.26 30.39
CA GLU A 260 -20.91 -2.97 31.80
C GLU A 260 -21.81 -1.74 31.97
N ALA A 261 -21.57 -0.68 31.21
CA ALA A 261 -22.29 0.59 31.28
C ALA A 261 -22.75 1.04 29.88
N PRO A 262 -23.92 0.58 29.39
CA PRO A 262 -24.39 0.85 28.03
C PRO A 262 -24.69 2.33 27.77
N ASP A 263 -25.07 3.08 28.81
CA ASP A 263 -25.42 4.50 28.71
C ASP A 263 -24.25 5.45 29.03
N CYS A 264 -23.02 4.94 29.12
CA CYS A 264 -21.85 5.79 29.41
C CYS A 264 -21.52 6.80 28.30
N GLY A 265 -22.05 6.62 27.08
CA GLY A 265 -21.83 7.53 25.96
C GLY A 265 -20.38 7.55 25.45
N LEU A 266 -19.70 6.40 25.48
CA LEU A 266 -18.29 6.28 25.07
C LEU A 266 -18.07 6.67 23.60
N LYS A 267 -17.18 7.64 23.39
CA LYS A 267 -16.73 8.06 22.05
C LYS A 267 -15.30 7.63 21.78
N ILE A 268 -15.05 7.13 20.58
CA ILE A 268 -13.70 6.81 20.10
C ILE A 268 -13.23 7.95 19.19
N VAL A 269 -12.05 8.50 19.48
CA VAL A 269 -11.43 9.56 18.66
C VAL A 269 -10.14 9.02 18.04
N PRO A 270 -10.08 8.89 16.70
CA PRO A 270 -8.83 8.54 16.01
C PRO A 270 -7.89 9.76 16.00
N VAL A 271 -6.61 9.52 16.27
CA VAL A 271 -5.56 10.55 16.34
C VAL A 271 -4.40 10.17 15.44
N GLY A 272 -4.13 11.00 14.45
CA GLY A 272 -3.00 10.90 13.54
C GLY A 272 -1.76 11.59 14.10
N MET A 273 -0.67 10.85 14.28
CA MET A 273 0.63 11.34 14.74
C MET A 273 1.58 11.50 13.55
N ASN A 274 1.52 12.65 12.87
CA ASN A 274 2.26 12.87 11.62
C ASN A 274 3.59 13.60 11.91
N TYR A 275 4.71 12.90 11.71
CA TYR A 275 6.05 13.44 11.89
C TYR A 275 6.79 13.56 10.57
N PHE A 276 7.46 14.68 10.33
CA PHE A 276 8.36 14.80 9.18
C PHE A 276 9.65 14.00 9.40
N HIS A 277 10.28 14.22 10.57
CA HIS A 277 11.54 13.56 10.95
C HIS A 277 11.57 13.26 12.45
N PRO A 278 10.90 12.18 12.92
CA PRO A 278 10.64 11.94 14.35
C PRO A 278 11.92 11.95 15.23
N HIS A 279 13.03 11.46 14.69
CA HIS A 279 14.30 11.32 15.42
C HIS A 279 15.24 12.54 15.32
N LYS A 280 14.97 13.50 14.42
CA LYS A 280 15.83 14.68 14.24
C LYS A 280 15.43 15.76 15.24
N PHE A 281 16.46 16.36 15.84
CA PHE A 281 16.29 17.55 16.68
C PHE A 281 15.76 18.70 15.82
N ARG A 282 14.89 19.53 16.38
CA ARG A 282 14.15 20.61 15.73
C ARG A 282 13.31 20.17 14.53
N SER A 283 12.83 18.94 14.53
CA SER A 283 11.82 18.48 13.57
C SER A 283 10.45 19.09 13.88
N ARG A 284 9.49 18.95 12.97
CA ARG A 284 8.10 19.39 13.16
C ARG A 284 7.19 18.18 13.32
N ALA A 285 6.11 18.37 14.08
CA ALA A 285 5.08 17.36 14.29
C ALA A 285 3.69 17.99 14.07
N VAL A 286 2.78 17.22 13.49
CA VAL A 286 1.37 17.57 13.33
C VAL A 286 0.53 16.49 13.99
N ILE A 287 -0.36 16.89 14.88
CA ILE A 287 -1.27 15.96 15.57
C ILE A 287 -2.68 16.25 15.06
N GLU A 288 -3.28 15.27 14.39
CA GLU A 288 -4.58 15.42 13.76
C GLU A 288 -5.65 14.59 14.46
N PHE A 289 -6.71 15.25 14.93
CA PHE A 289 -7.87 14.62 15.56
C PHE A 289 -8.98 14.42 14.52
N GLY A 290 -9.35 13.17 14.30
CA GLY A 290 -10.46 12.81 13.43
C GLY A 290 -11.82 13.00 14.09
N PRO A 291 -12.91 12.74 13.35
CA PRO A 291 -14.26 12.82 13.90
C PRO A 291 -14.47 11.75 14.99
N PRO A 292 -15.05 12.10 16.15
CA PRO A 292 -15.46 11.12 17.15
C PRO A 292 -16.55 10.23 16.57
N PHE A 293 -16.51 8.93 16.88
CA PHE A 293 -17.57 7.99 16.54
C PHE A 293 -17.94 7.12 17.74
N GLU A 294 -19.16 6.60 17.73
CA GLU A 294 -19.73 5.75 18.78
C GLU A 294 -19.83 4.31 18.26
N ILE A 295 -19.74 3.33 19.17
CA ILE A 295 -19.93 1.93 18.81
C ILE A 295 -21.43 1.65 18.72
N PRO A 296 -21.92 1.11 17.59
CA PRO A 296 -23.32 0.71 17.45
C PRO A 296 -23.76 -0.30 18.53
N ARG A 297 -24.97 -0.14 19.09
CA ARG A 297 -25.51 -0.99 20.17
C ARG A 297 -25.51 -2.49 19.84
N HIS A 298 -25.84 -2.85 18.59
CA HIS A 298 -25.83 -4.25 18.15
C HIS A 298 -24.46 -4.96 18.32
N LEU A 299 -23.33 -4.24 18.22
CA LEU A 299 -22.00 -4.80 18.47
C LEU A 299 -21.78 -5.10 19.96
N VAL A 300 -22.37 -4.29 20.84
CA VAL A 300 -22.35 -4.49 22.30
C VAL A 300 -23.21 -5.69 22.68
N ASP A 301 -24.38 -5.83 22.06
CA ASP A 301 -25.28 -6.97 22.28
C ASP A 301 -24.64 -8.29 21.79
N MET A 302 -24.00 -8.29 20.62
CA MET A 302 -23.19 -9.43 20.16
C MET A 302 -22.05 -9.77 21.13
N TYR A 303 -21.43 -8.77 21.75
CA TYR A 303 -20.38 -8.98 22.74
C TYR A 303 -20.91 -9.63 24.04
N ARG A 304 -22.12 -9.25 24.49
CA ARG A 304 -22.82 -9.86 25.63
C ARG A 304 -23.30 -11.27 25.32
N ASN A 305 -23.82 -11.51 24.12
CA ASN A 305 -24.38 -12.79 23.66
C ASN A 305 -23.33 -13.84 23.22
N ASN A 306 -22.15 -13.83 23.85
CA ASN A 306 -21.04 -14.76 23.59
C ASN A 306 -20.45 -14.76 22.16
N GLN A 307 -20.83 -13.83 21.28
CA GLN A 307 -20.23 -13.62 19.94
C GLN A 307 -19.06 -12.62 19.97
N ARG A 308 -18.27 -12.63 21.06
CA ARG A 308 -17.23 -11.62 21.35
C ARG A 308 -16.23 -11.43 20.22
N ARG A 309 -15.78 -12.50 19.57
CA ARG A 309 -14.70 -12.45 18.56
C ARG A 309 -15.11 -11.67 17.31
N GLU A 310 -16.37 -11.76 16.91
CA GLU A 310 -16.90 -11.12 15.71
C GLU A 310 -17.15 -9.64 15.94
N ALA A 311 -17.78 -9.30 17.08
CA ALA A 311 -17.92 -7.91 17.53
C ALA A 311 -16.57 -7.19 17.64
N ILE A 312 -15.56 -7.85 18.24
CA ILE A 312 -14.18 -7.31 18.33
C ILE A 312 -13.60 -7.05 16.93
N GLY A 313 -13.79 -7.98 15.99
CA GLY A 313 -13.30 -7.84 14.61
C GLY A 313 -13.86 -6.63 13.90
N GLN A 314 -15.19 -6.45 13.95
CA GLN A 314 -15.86 -5.31 13.28
C GLN A 314 -15.46 -3.96 13.88
N VAL A 315 -15.32 -3.87 15.21
CA VAL A 315 -14.83 -2.64 15.87
C VAL A 315 -13.39 -2.34 15.47
N LEU A 316 -12.51 -3.36 15.40
CA LEU A 316 -11.13 -3.15 14.95
C LEU A 316 -11.04 -2.63 13.52
N ASP A 317 -11.86 -3.18 12.60
CA ASP A 317 -11.90 -2.73 11.21
C ASP A 317 -12.37 -1.27 11.10
N THR A 318 -13.40 -0.91 11.89
CA THR A 318 -13.90 0.48 11.97
C THR A 318 -12.82 1.44 12.48
N VAL A 319 -12.13 1.06 13.56
CA VAL A 319 -11.02 1.84 14.13
C VAL A 319 -9.87 1.98 13.12
N TYR A 320 -9.55 0.91 12.39
CA TYR A 320 -8.50 0.94 11.37
C TYR A 320 -8.82 1.91 10.22
N GLN A 321 -10.05 1.89 9.72
CA GLN A 321 -10.50 2.83 8.69
C GLN A 321 -10.46 4.28 9.19
N ALA A 322 -10.94 4.51 10.42
CA ALA A 322 -10.94 5.83 11.05
C ALA A 322 -9.52 6.38 11.25
N LEU A 323 -8.57 5.55 11.73
CA LEU A 323 -7.16 5.92 11.86
C LEU A 323 -6.52 6.23 10.50
N SER A 324 -6.75 5.38 9.50
CA SER A 324 -6.18 5.55 8.16
C SER A 324 -6.56 6.91 7.53
N SER A 325 -7.72 7.47 7.90
CA SER A 325 -8.16 8.79 7.41
C SER A 325 -7.34 9.97 7.96
N VAL A 326 -6.78 9.85 9.17
CA VAL A 326 -6.03 10.91 9.87
C VAL A 326 -4.52 10.72 9.82
N THR A 327 -4.05 9.55 9.39
CA THR A 327 -2.62 9.21 9.30
C THR A 327 -2.03 9.45 7.91
N VAL A 328 -2.71 10.20 7.02
CA VAL A 328 -2.21 10.49 5.66
C VAL A 328 -0.96 11.37 5.75
N SER A 329 0.18 10.73 5.90
CA SER A 329 1.49 11.34 5.87
C SER A 329 1.97 11.41 4.41
N ALA A 330 2.26 12.62 3.92
CA ALA A 330 3.11 12.76 2.75
C ALA A 330 4.51 12.20 3.11
N PRO A 331 5.15 11.41 2.24
CA PRO A 331 6.39 10.70 2.57
C PRO A 331 7.57 11.65 2.88
N ASP A 332 7.53 12.89 2.36
CA ASP A 332 8.63 13.87 2.46
C ASP A 332 8.13 15.31 2.66
N TYR A 333 8.94 16.15 3.34
CA TYR A 333 8.64 17.59 3.56
C TYR A 333 8.44 18.36 2.24
N ASP A 334 9.25 18.07 1.22
CA ASP A 334 9.17 18.75 -0.07
C ASP A 334 7.88 18.40 -0.83
N THR A 335 7.40 17.18 -0.66
CA THR A 335 6.10 16.74 -1.20
C THR A 335 4.96 17.49 -0.50
N LEU A 336 5.01 17.62 0.82
CA LEU A 336 4.02 18.41 1.57
C LEU A 336 4.06 19.90 1.20
N MET A 337 5.25 20.49 1.01
CA MET A 337 5.41 21.87 0.54
C MET A 337 4.89 22.09 -0.88
N MET A 338 5.10 21.11 -1.76
CA MET A 338 4.57 21.12 -3.12
C MET A 338 3.03 21.05 -3.11
N ILE A 339 2.44 20.12 -2.35
CA ILE A 339 0.97 20.01 -2.20
C ILE A 339 0.38 21.33 -1.66
N GLN A 340 1.04 21.94 -0.66
CA GLN A 340 0.62 23.24 -0.13
C GLN A 340 0.81 24.40 -1.10
N ALA A 341 1.79 24.34 -2.00
CA ALA A 341 2.01 25.32 -3.06
C ALA A 341 0.95 25.16 -4.16
N ALA A 342 0.70 23.94 -4.63
CA ALA A 342 -0.37 23.63 -5.57
C ALA A 342 -1.74 24.09 -5.04
N ARG A 343 -2.05 23.84 -3.76
CA ARG A 343 -3.28 24.36 -3.13
C ARG A 343 -3.40 25.89 -3.17
N ARG A 344 -2.29 26.61 -2.99
CA ARG A 344 -2.27 28.08 -3.02
C ARG A 344 -2.49 28.60 -4.44
N LEU A 345 -1.86 27.97 -5.42
CA LEU A 345 -2.00 28.28 -6.84
C LEU A 345 -3.42 27.98 -7.34
N TYR A 346 -4.05 26.90 -6.85
CA TYR A 346 -5.43 26.55 -7.20
C TYR A 346 -6.50 27.49 -6.61
N ASN A 347 -6.15 28.39 -5.68
CA ASN A 347 -7.13 29.32 -5.08
C ASN A 347 -7.10 30.67 -5.80
N PRO A 348 -8.12 31.01 -6.61
CA PRO A 348 -7.98 32.08 -7.59
C PRO A 348 -8.25 33.50 -7.07
N THR A 349 -8.78 33.69 -5.85
CA THR A 349 -9.34 35.02 -5.46
C THR A 349 -8.80 35.60 -4.15
N GLY A 350 -7.65 35.15 -3.63
CA GLY A 350 -7.08 35.72 -2.39
C GLY A 350 -7.94 35.57 -1.12
N LYS A 351 -9.12 34.94 -1.24
CA LYS A 351 -10.05 34.66 -0.13
C LYS A 351 -9.45 33.57 0.76
N LYS A 352 -9.49 33.79 2.07
CA LYS A 352 -9.05 32.79 3.06
C LYS A 352 -10.07 31.66 3.10
N LEU A 353 -9.70 30.50 2.56
CA LEU A 353 -10.50 29.27 2.70
C LEU A 353 -10.58 28.88 4.20
N PRO A 354 -11.75 28.47 4.71
CA PRO A 354 -11.87 27.99 6.07
C PRO A 354 -10.99 26.75 6.28
N LEU A 355 -10.39 26.62 7.46
CA LEU A 355 -9.40 25.58 7.78
C LEU A 355 -9.85 24.14 7.44
N PRO A 356 -11.12 23.73 7.64
CA PRO A 356 -11.56 22.39 7.27
C PRO A 356 -11.48 22.10 5.76
N VAL A 357 -11.84 23.07 4.92
CA VAL A 357 -11.73 22.95 3.44
C VAL A 357 -10.27 22.81 3.02
N VAL A 358 -9.39 23.55 3.71
CA VAL A 358 -7.95 23.50 3.48
C VAL A 358 -7.37 22.11 3.78
N VAL A 359 -7.85 21.45 4.84
CA VAL A 359 -7.41 20.10 5.23
C VAL A 359 -7.92 19.07 4.23
N GLU A 360 -9.20 19.11 3.87
CA GLU A 360 -9.78 18.16 2.92
C GLU A 360 -9.16 18.32 1.52
N LEU A 361 -8.90 19.55 1.07
CA LEU A 361 -8.21 19.80 -0.18
C LEU A 361 -6.77 19.26 -0.15
N ASN A 362 -6.04 19.45 0.95
CA ASN A 362 -4.72 18.84 1.12
C ASN A 362 -4.78 17.30 1.09
N ARG A 363 -5.79 16.70 1.72
CA ARG A 363 -5.99 15.23 1.72
C ARG A 363 -6.25 14.72 0.31
N ARG A 364 -7.16 15.36 -0.45
CA ARG A 364 -7.46 15.00 -1.84
C ARG A 364 -6.27 15.21 -2.76
N LEU A 365 -5.54 16.31 -2.61
CA LEU A 365 -4.30 16.56 -3.36
C LEU A 365 -3.18 15.57 -3.01
N ALA A 366 -3.05 15.15 -1.74
CA ALA A 366 -2.10 14.14 -1.33
C ALA A 366 -2.46 12.75 -1.90
N MET A 367 -3.74 12.37 -1.86
CA MET A 367 -4.24 11.15 -2.50
C MET A 367 -4.03 11.18 -4.01
N GLY A 368 -4.30 12.32 -4.65
CA GLY A 368 -4.06 12.51 -6.08
C GLY A 368 -2.61 12.45 -6.46
N TYR A 369 -1.74 13.12 -5.69
CA TYR A 369 -0.32 13.01 -5.88
C TYR A 369 0.15 11.56 -5.70
N GLU A 370 -0.27 10.84 -4.65
CA GLU A 370 0.19 9.46 -4.45
C GLU A 370 -0.26 8.51 -5.57
N ARG A 371 -1.47 8.73 -6.11
CA ARG A 371 -2.04 7.96 -7.22
C ARG A 371 -1.38 8.26 -8.56
N TYR A 372 -1.09 9.53 -8.83
CA TYR A 372 -0.59 10.02 -10.11
C TYR A 372 0.85 10.56 -10.04
N LYS A 373 1.64 10.19 -9.03
CA LYS A 373 3.04 10.65 -8.82
C LYS A 373 3.99 10.31 -9.96
N ASN A 374 3.61 9.33 -10.79
CA ASN A 374 4.39 8.87 -11.94
C ASN A 374 3.90 9.50 -13.25
N ASP A 375 2.82 10.30 -13.24
CA ASP A 375 2.38 11.05 -14.43
C ASP A 375 3.40 12.15 -14.72
N GLU A 376 3.85 12.24 -15.97
CA GLU A 376 4.82 13.22 -16.42
C GLU A 376 4.31 14.65 -16.20
N ARG A 377 3.00 14.88 -16.42
CA ARG A 377 2.35 16.18 -16.18
C ARG A 377 2.44 16.60 -14.71
N ILE A 378 2.31 15.64 -13.79
CA ILE A 378 2.46 15.90 -12.35
C ILE A 378 3.92 16.05 -11.96
N THR A 379 4.82 15.32 -12.59
CA THR A 379 6.25 15.38 -12.29
C THR A 379 6.86 16.70 -12.73
N SER A 380 6.54 17.15 -13.96
CA SER A 380 6.96 18.45 -14.51
C SER A 380 6.35 19.60 -13.71
N LEU A 381 5.04 19.56 -13.44
CA LEU A 381 4.37 20.57 -12.64
C LEU A 381 4.89 20.59 -11.20
N SER A 382 5.12 19.43 -10.58
CA SER A 382 5.71 19.32 -9.23
C SER A 382 7.11 19.94 -9.20
N LYS A 383 7.95 19.72 -10.22
CA LYS A 383 9.27 20.35 -10.36
C LYS A 383 9.12 21.88 -10.47
N SER A 384 8.25 22.36 -11.35
CA SER A 384 8.02 23.79 -11.57
C SER A 384 7.42 24.50 -10.34
N VAL A 385 6.49 23.86 -9.64
CA VAL A 385 5.91 24.36 -8.38
C VAL A 385 6.95 24.35 -7.24
N LYS A 386 7.81 23.32 -7.16
CA LYS A 386 8.93 23.29 -6.21
C LYS A 386 9.94 24.39 -6.48
N GLU A 387 10.27 24.64 -7.74
CA GLU A 387 11.19 25.70 -8.16
C GLU A 387 10.60 27.08 -7.82
N TYR A 388 9.35 27.33 -8.19
CA TYR A 388 8.60 28.54 -7.83
C TYR A 388 8.54 28.77 -6.31
N ASN A 389 8.15 27.75 -5.54
CA ASN A 389 8.09 27.85 -4.08
C ASN A 389 9.49 28.01 -3.45
N SER A 390 10.55 27.58 -4.13
CA SER A 390 11.93 27.86 -3.71
C SER A 390 12.28 29.31 -4.00
N GLN A 391 11.97 29.85 -5.18
CA GLN A 391 12.13 31.27 -5.53
C GLN A 391 11.37 32.20 -4.56
N LEU A 392 10.12 31.86 -4.19
CA LEU A 392 9.37 32.62 -3.17
C LEU A 392 10.04 32.62 -1.79
N ARG A 393 10.47 31.44 -1.33
CA ARG A 393 11.20 31.30 -0.05
C ARG A 393 12.48 32.11 -0.06
N TYR A 394 13.19 32.06 -1.18
CA TYR A 394 14.43 32.76 -1.41
C TYR A 394 14.25 34.28 -1.31
N LEU A 395 13.24 34.83 -2.00
CA LEU A 395 12.91 36.26 -1.90
C LEU A 395 12.20 36.66 -0.61
N ASN A 396 11.92 35.69 0.27
CA ASN A 396 11.10 35.86 1.46
C ASN A 396 9.77 36.56 1.15
N LEU A 397 9.21 36.28 -0.02
CA LEU A 397 7.90 36.74 -0.46
C LEU A 397 6.89 35.63 -0.19
N LYS A 398 5.79 35.98 0.47
CA LYS A 398 4.62 35.10 0.54
C LYS A 398 3.89 35.16 -0.80
N ASP A 399 3.27 34.06 -1.20
CA ASP A 399 2.56 33.95 -2.48
C ASP A 399 1.55 35.11 -2.73
N HIS A 400 0.80 35.54 -1.71
CA HIS A 400 -0.11 36.68 -1.82
C HIS A 400 0.59 38.04 -2.00
N GLN A 401 1.84 38.16 -1.59
CA GLN A 401 2.62 39.38 -1.76
C GLN A 401 3.11 39.50 -3.21
N VAL A 402 3.20 38.40 -3.97
CA VAL A 402 3.70 38.41 -5.35
C VAL A 402 2.86 39.32 -6.25
N GLN A 403 1.54 39.40 -6.04
CA GLN A 403 0.64 40.22 -6.85
C GLN A 403 0.88 41.73 -6.68
N TYR A 404 1.17 42.17 -5.44
CA TYR A 404 1.31 43.59 -5.08
C TYR A 404 2.76 44.02 -4.81
N ALA A 405 3.71 43.08 -4.85
CA ALA A 405 5.11 43.38 -4.58
C ALA A 405 5.66 44.30 -5.68
N THR A 406 6.01 45.51 -5.28
CA THR A 406 6.94 46.40 -5.98
C THR A 406 8.07 46.65 -4.99
N MET A 407 9.23 46.02 -5.21
CA MET A 407 10.37 46.25 -4.33
C MET A 407 11.22 47.37 -4.95
N SER A 408 11.29 48.50 -4.26
CA SER A 408 12.32 49.51 -4.55
C SER A 408 13.68 48.89 -4.25
N ILE A 409 14.64 49.07 -5.17
CA ILE A 409 16.02 48.59 -5.03
C ILE A 409 16.62 49.05 -3.69
N TRP A 410 16.28 50.27 -3.25
CA TRP A 410 16.64 50.80 -1.93
C TRP A 410 16.15 49.94 -0.76
N LYS A 411 14.91 49.46 -0.81
CA LYS A 411 14.35 48.60 0.25
C LYS A 411 15.03 47.24 0.29
N VAL A 412 15.46 46.72 -0.87
CA VAL A 412 16.23 45.46 -0.98
C VAL A 412 17.61 45.63 -0.37
N ILE A 413 18.30 46.74 -0.66
CA ILE A 413 19.61 47.07 -0.09
C ILE A 413 19.53 47.23 1.44
N VAL A 414 18.58 48.02 1.94
CA VAL A 414 18.38 48.21 3.40
C VAL A 414 18.05 46.89 4.09
N LEU A 415 17.18 46.07 3.48
CA LEU A 415 16.83 44.75 4.04
C LEU A 415 18.01 43.78 4.03
N PHE A 416 18.85 43.81 2.99
CA PHE A 416 20.09 43.04 2.91
C PHE A 416 21.06 43.46 4.01
N ILE A 417 21.33 44.76 4.17
CA ILE A 417 22.20 45.29 5.23
C ILE A 417 21.67 44.91 6.62
N TYR A 418 20.38 45.14 6.88
CA TYR A 418 19.75 44.76 8.15
C TYR A 418 19.88 43.26 8.44
N ARG A 419 19.66 42.39 7.45
CA ARG A 419 19.78 40.93 7.61
C ARG A 419 21.23 40.49 7.81
N SER A 420 22.18 41.12 7.12
CA SER A 420 23.61 40.86 7.27
C SER A 420 24.11 41.28 8.66
N ILE A 421 23.74 42.48 9.14
CA ILE A 421 24.04 42.94 10.51
C ILE A 421 23.38 42.03 11.54
N LYS A 422 22.10 41.72 11.37
CA LYS A 422 21.37 40.81 12.27
C LYS A 422 22.03 39.42 12.30
N LEU A 423 22.44 38.89 11.15
CA LEU A 423 23.15 37.61 11.07
C LEU A 423 24.52 37.67 11.74
N LEU A 424 25.26 38.77 11.61
CA LEU A 424 26.56 38.98 12.26
C LEU A 424 26.41 39.03 13.79
N VAL A 425 25.45 39.80 14.31
CA VAL A 425 25.15 39.86 15.75
C VAL A 425 24.70 38.50 16.27
N LEU A 426 23.84 37.81 15.51
CA LEU A 426 23.43 36.44 15.83
C LEU A 426 24.63 35.49 15.85
N PHE A 427 25.53 35.57 14.88
CA PHE A 427 26.71 34.71 14.79
C PHE A 427 27.61 34.90 16.03
N LEU A 428 27.93 36.15 16.39
CA LEU A 428 28.75 36.47 17.56
C LEU A 428 28.14 35.96 18.88
N CYS A 429 26.82 36.06 19.04
CA CYS A 429 26.13 35.60 20.26
C CYS A 429 25.95 34.07 20.31
N THR A 430 25.88 33.39 19.16
CA THR A 430 25.50 31.96 19.09
C THR A 430 26.67 31.01 19.06
N VAL A 431 27.80 31.40 18.46
CA VAL A 431 28.99 30.54 18.36
C VAL A 431 29.51 30.12 19.75
N PRO A 432 29.67 31.03 20.74
CA PRO A 432 30.11 30.63 22.08
C PRO A 432 29.13 29.66 22.74
N GLY A 433 27.81 29.90 22.62
CA GLY A 433 26.79 29.03 23.17
C GLY A 433 26.76 27.64 22.51
N LEU A 434 26.99 27.55 21.20
CA LEU A 434 27.07 26.28 20.48
C LEU A 434 28.31 25.48 20.86
N VAL A 435 29.46 26.13 21.05
CA VAL A 435 30.70 25.47 21.50
C VAL A 435 30.51 24.90 22.91
N LEU A 436 29.97 25.70 23.84
CA LEU A 436 29.71 25.26 25.21
C LEU A 436 28.66 24.15 25.29
N PHE A 437 27.66 24.14 24.39
CA PHE A 437 26.64 23.09 24.33
C PHE A 437 27.03 21.88 23.46
N SER A 438 28.15 21.96 22.74
CA SER A 438 28.62 20.89 21.84
C SER A 438 28.80 19.52 22.52
N PRO A 439 29.25 19.41 23.79
CA PRO A 439 29.37 18.11 24.46
C PRO A 439 28.01 17.42 24.60
N VAL A 440 26.93 18.19 24.82
CA VAL A 440 25.56 17.65 24.89
C VAL A 440 25.13 17.09 23.53
N PHE A 441 25.40 17.80 22.43
CA PHE A 441 25.08 17.29 21.09
C PHE A 441 25.86 16.02 20.73
N VAL A 442 27.15 15.97 21.08
CA VAL A 442 27.98 14.79 20.83
C VAL A 442 27.52 13.61 21.69
N ALA A 443 27.34 13.81 23.00
CA ALA A 443 26.90 12.76 23.92
C ALA A 443 25.52 12.22 23.55
N THR A 444 24.55 13.10 23.29
CA THR A 444 23.20 12.70 22.86
C THR A 444 23.25 11.92 21.54
N LYS A 445 24.09 12.29 20.58
CA LYS A 445 24.28 11.56 19.30
C LYS A 445 24.89 10.18 19.50
N ILE A 446 25.91 10.05 20.37
CA ILE A 446 26.58 8.77 20.64
C ILE A 446 25.66 7.83 21.42
N ILE A 447 25.09 8.29 22.53
CA ILE A 447 24.25 7.48 23.42
C ILE A 447 22.97 7.05 22.71
N SER A 448 22.29 7.96 21.99
CA SER A 448 21.07 7.60 21.24
C SER A 448 21.34 6.55 20.16
N ARG A 449 22.49 6.60 19.47
CA ARG A 449 22.89 5.57 18.49
C ARG A 449 23.20 4.23 19.16
N ARG A 450 23.90 4.22 20.29
CA ARG A 450 24.15 2.99 21.06
C ARG A 450 22.84 2.33 21.51
N LYS A 451 21.91 3.13 22.04
CA LYS A 451 20.59 2.65 22.47
C LYS A 451 19.70 2.21 21.30
N ALA A 452 19.77 2.88 20.15
CA ALA A 452 19.09 2.44 18.93
C ALA A 452 19.58 1.06 18.45
N LYS A 453 20.90 0.83 18.46
CA LYS A 453 21.49 -0.49 18.15
C LYS A 453 21.03 -1.58 19.12
N ALA A 454 21.01 -1.29 20.42
CA ALA A 454 20.51 -2.22 21.44
C ALA A 454 19.02 -2.53 21.26
N ALA A 455 18.20 -1.52 20.94
CA ALA A 455 16.78 -1.70 20.68
C ALA A 455 16.52 -2.56 19.43
N LEU A 456 17.33 -2.37 18.38
CA LEU A 456 17.27 -3.18 17.16
C LEU A 456 17.64 -4.65 17.43
N ALA A 457 18.68 -4.91 18.24
CA ALA A 457 19.06 -6.27 18.63
C ALA A 457 17.96 -6.98 19.45
N SER A 458 17.18 -6.23 20.22
CA SER A 458 16.12 -6.79 21.08
C SER A 458 14.77 -7.02 20.41
N SER A 459 14.57 -6.57 19.16
CA SER A 459 13.23 -6.51 18.55
C SER A 459 13.23 -6.90 17.07
N THR A 460 12.39 -7.86 16.71
CA THR A 460 12.18 -8.32 15.33
C THR A 460 11.31 -7.37 14.50
N VAL A 461 10.54 -6.48 15.14
CA VAL A 461 9.59 -5.57 14.45
C VAL A 461 10.28 -4.30 13.92
N LYS A 462 11.42 -3.91 14.51
CA LYS A 462 12.11 -2.64 14.27
C LYS A 462 13.09 -2.77 13.10
N ILE A 463 13.06 -1.81 12.17
CA ILE A 463 13.95 -1.81 10.99
C ILE A 463 15.24 -1.05 11.27
N ARG A 464 15.17 0.16 11.87
CA ARG A 464 16.34 1.03 12.10
C ARG A 464 16.52 1.48 13.55
N GLY A 465 15.55 1.21 14.44
CA GLY A 465 15.57 1.60 15.85
C GLY A 465 15.54 3.12 16.08
N ARG A 466 14.94 3.89 15.15
CA ARG A 466 14.90 5.36 15.25
C ARG A 466 13.88 5.85 16.27
N ASP A 467 12.88 5.03 16.57
CA ASP A 467 11.79 5.24 17.51
C ASP A 467 12.21 5.53 18.96
N VAL A 468 13.42 5.10 19.34
CA VAL A 468 13.98 5.38 20.68
C VAL A 468 14.90 6.60 20.70
N MET A 469 15.32 7.13 19.55
CA MET A 469 16.34 8.17 19.50
C MET A 469 15.88 9.49 20.10
N ALA A 470 14.65 9.93 19.82
CA ALA A 470 14.13 11.19 20.36
C ALA A 470 14.07 11.17 21.88
N THR A 471 13.55 10.07 22.46
CA THR A 471 13.51 9.85 23.91
C THR A 471 14.90 9.97 24.53
N TRP A 472 15.88 9.22 24.02
CA TRP A 472 17.21 9.22 24.61
C TRP A 472 17.94 10.55 24.44
N LYS A 473 17.68 11.29 23.35
CA LYS A 473 18.21 12.65 23.19
C LYS A 473 17.65 13.59 24.25
N ILE A 474 16.35 13.55 24.51
CA ILE A 474 15.71 14.38 25.54
C ILE A 474 16.21 14.00 26.94
N LEU A 475 16.26 12.70 27.26
CA LEU A 475 16.71 12.23 28.58
C LEU A 475 18.18 12.57 28.85
N VAL A 476 19.06 12.34 27.87
CA VAL A 476 20.49 12.68 28.01
C VAL A 476 20.66 14.20 28.13
N ALA A 477 19.95 14.99 27.32
CA ALA A 477 20.02 16.45 27.44
C ALA A 477 19.49 16.96 28.79
N CYS A 478 18.41 16.36 29.31
CA CYS A 478 17.81 16.72 30.59
C CYS A 478 18.76 16.48 31.78
N GLY A 479 19.61 15.45 31.72
CA GLY A 479 20.62 15.19 32.74
C GLY A 479 21.92 15.96 32.52
N LEU A 480 22.46 15.92 31.30
CA LEU A 480 23.80 16.42 31.00
C LEU A 480 23.87 17.94 30.90
N ALA A 481 22.83 18.61 30.41
CA ALA A 481 22.85 20.06 30.26
C ALA A 481 22.92 20.79 31.62
N PRO A 482 22.06 20.47 32.62
CA PRO A 482 22.20 21.08 33.95
C PRO A 482 23.54 20.80 34.61
N THR A 483 24.09 19.57 34.48
CA THR A 483 25.40 19.25 35.05
C THR A 483 26.53 20.08 34.45
N LEU A 484 26.47 20.34 33.13
CA LEU A 484 27.44 21.23 32.48
C LEU A 484 27.27 22.68 32.92
N TYR A 485 26.04 23.16 33.08
CA TYR A 485 25.80 24.51 33.59
C TYR A 485 26.32 24.68 35.02
N HIS A 486 26.15 23.68 35.88
CA HIS A 486 26.76 23.69 37.22
C HIS A 486 28.29 23.72 37.14
N PHE A 487 28.89 22.88 36.29
CA PHE A 487 30.34 22.86 36.09
C PHE A 487 30.89 24.21 35.61
N TYR A 488 30.27 24.83 34.61
CA TYR A 488 30.67 26.16 34.11
C TYR A 488 30.48 27.26 35.17
N SER A 489 29.38 27.22 35.92
CA SER A 489 29.12 28.19 36.99
C SER A 489 30.14 28.06 38.12
N ILE A 490 30.55 26.83 38.47
CA ILE A 490 31.61 26.59 39.47
C ILE A 490 32.94 27.17 39.00
N ILE A 491 33.31 27.00 37.73
CA ILE A 491 34.55 27.58 37.16
C ILE A 491 34.52 29.12 37.25
N VAL A 492 33.39 29.74 36.89
CA VAL A 492 33.26 31.21 36.95
C VAL A 492 33.31 31.70 38.39
N VAL A 493 32.66 31.01 39.33
CA VAL A 493 32.70 31.35 40.76
C VAL A 493 34.10 31.17 41.34
N TRP A 494 34.80 30.10 40.97
CA TRP A 494 36.19 29.87 41.36
C TRP A 494 37.09 31.01 40.86
N ARG A 495 36.91 31.44 39.61
CA ARG A 495 37.63 32.59 39.05
C ARG A 495 37.25 33.92 39.72
N ALA A 496 35.98 34.09 40.08
CA ALA A 496 35.49 35.26 40.81
C ALA A 496 35.99 35.30 42.26
N TRP A 497 36.26 34.15 42.87
CA TRP A 497 36.88 34.06 44.20
C TRP A 497 38.36 34.42 44.15
N TYR A 498 39.09 33.96 43.12
CA TYR A 498 40.54 34.17 42.98
C TYR A 498 40.92 35.61 42.59
N ASP A 499 40.36 36.14 41.48
CA ASP A 499 40.76 37.45 40.90
C ASP A 499 39.58 38.43 40.75
N ARG A 500 38.42 38.16 41.38
CA ARG A 500 37.18 38.94 41.17
C ARG A 500 36.85 39.19 39.70
N LEU A 501 37.12 38.20 38.84
CA LEU A 501 36.97 38.31 37.38
C LEU A 501 37.79 39.48 36.80
N TRP A 502 39.11 39.50 37.04
CA TRP A 502 40.00 40.58 36.58
C TRP A 502 39.59 41.97 37.12
N GLY A 503 39.08 42.03 38.35
CA GLY A 503 38.67 43.28 38.99
C GLY A 503 37.35 43.90 38.49
N TYR A 504 36.64 43.26 37.55
CA TYR A 504 35.35 43.76 37.06
C TYR A 504 34.19 43.59 38.07
N LEU A 505 34.37 42.74 39.08
CA LEU A 505 33.30 42.38 40.01
C LEU A 505 33.44 43.15 41.34
N PRO A 506 32.42 43.91 41.78
CA PRO A 506 32.50 44.69 43.02
C PRO A 506 32.69 43.81 44.26
N GLU A 507 33.45 44.30 45.25
CA GLU A 507 33.76 43.54 46.47
C GLU A 507 32.54 43.19 47.32
N TRP A 508 31.49 44.02 47.27
CA TRP A 508 30.23 43.81 47.98
C TRP A 508 29.35 42.70 47.39
N MET A 509 29.67 42.18 46.19
CA MET A 509 28.85 41.19 45.52
C MET A 509 29.10 39.77 46.09
N PRO A 510 28.07 39.09 46.62
CA PRO A 510 28.22 37.75 47.16
C PRO A 510 28.42 36.70 46.06
N LEU A 511 29.36 35.78 46.25
CA LEU A 511 29.69 34.71 45.29
C LEU A 511 28.49 33.79 44.98
N ILE A 512 27.57 33.63 45.92
CA ILE A 512 26.32 32.87 45.73
C ILE A 512 25.43 33.55 44.68
N LEU A 513 25.36 34.88 44.67
CA LEU A 513 24.58 35.61 43.66
C LEU A 513 25.24 35.50 42.29
N VAL A 514 26.58 35.55 42.23
CA VAL A 514 27.34 35.28 41.00
C VAL A 514 27.05 33.89 40.46
N TYR A 515 26.97 32.87 41.32
CA TYR A 515 26.60 31.51 40.92
C TYR A 515 25.22 31.44 40.27
N PHE A 516 24.18 31.98 40.93
CA PHE A 516 22.82 31.92 40.38
C PHE A 516 22.69 32.78 39.12
N ALA A 517 23.31 33.96 39.07
CA ALA A 517 23.32 34.82 37.90
C ALA A 517 24.00 34.15 36.70
N THR A 518 25.16 33.51 36.91
CA THR A 518 25.88 32.79 35.85
C THR A 518 25.11 31.56 35.39
N TRP A 519 24.50 30.80 36.30
CA TRP A 519 23.70 29.63 35.95
C TRP A 519 22.48 30.01 35.09
N VAL A 520 21.75 31.07 35.46
CA VAL A 520 20.64 31.61 34.65
C VAL A 520 21.16 32.13 33.31
N ALA A 521 22.30 32.83 33.28
CA ALA A 521 22.91 33.31 32.04
C ALA A 521 23.25 32.15 31.09
N TRP A 522 23.80 31.03 31.60
CA TRP A 522 24.08 29.84 30.78
C TRP A 522 22.81 29.21 30.19
N MET A 523 21.71 29.19 30.94
CA MET A 523 20.42 28.74 30.43
C MET A 523 19.89 29.66 29.31
N VAL A 524 19.95 30.98 29.52
CA VAL A 524 19.50 31.98 28.54
C VAL A 524 20.35 31.90 27.27
N ILE A 525 21.68 31.86 27.39
CA ILE A 525 22.62 31.73 26.27
C ILE A 525 22.38 30.43 25.49
N SER A 526 22.11 29.32 26.18
CA SER A 526 21.84 28.05 25.52
C SER A 526 20.52 28.05 24.75
N ILE A 527 19.44 28.58 25.35
CA ILE A 527 18.14 28.71 24.69
C ILE A 527 18.24 29.68 23.50
N ALA A 528 18.96 30.79 23.69
CA ALA A 528 19.31 31.73 22.64
C ALA A 528 20.04 31.03 21.49
N ALA A 529 21.16 30.34 21.75
CA ALA A 529 21.93 29.61 20.76
C ALA A 529 21.08 28.61 19.94
N LEU A 530 20.19 27.87 20.62
CA LEU A 530 19.28 26.92 19.99
C LEU A 530 18.20 27.59 19.13
N ARG A 531 17.59 28.68 19.61
CA ARG A 531 16.56 29.44 18.85
C ARG A 531 17.18 30.19 17.67
N PHE A 532 18.37 30.73 17.86
CA PHE A 532 19.05 31.57 16.89
C PHE A 532 19.75 30.77 15.79
N GLY A 533 20.21 29.54 16.05
CA GLY A 533 20.70 28.66 14.97
C GLY A 533 19.65 28.43 13.87
N GLU A 534 18.36 28.45 14.22
CA GLU A 534 17.26 28.31 13.26
C GLU A 534 16.98 29.61 12.50
N VAL A 535 16.84 30.71 13.24
CA VAL A 535 16.56 32.03 12.66
C VAL A 535 17.74 32.48 11.80
N GLY A 536 18.97 32.25 12.26
CA GLY A 536 20.20 32.53 11.53
C GLY A 536 20.33 31.71 10.26
N MET A 537 19.96 30.43 10.27
CA MET A 537 19.95 29.59 9.05
C MET A 537 18.87 30.05 8.05
N ASP A 538 17.68 30.42 8.53
CA ASP A 538 16.61 30.97 7.69
C ASP A 538 17.01 32.35 7.10
N ILE A 539 17.68 33.21 7.88
CA ILE A 539 18.23 34.51 7.43
C ILE A 539 19.36 34.30 6.41
N PHE A 540 20.32 33.42 6.69
CA PHE A 540 21.45 33.12 5.81
C PHE A 540 20.98 32.60 4.44
N LYS A 541 20.03 31.66 4.43
CA LYS A 541 19.40 31.16 3.19
C LYS A 541 18.67 32.25 2.41
N SER A 542 18.26 33.33 3.06
CA SER A 542 17.59 34.46 2.42
C SER A 542 18.54 35.52 1.84
N LEU A 543 19.86 35.46 2.11
CA LEU A 543 20.84 36.44 1.63
C LEU A 543 21.17 36.27 0.13
N ARG A 544 21.49 35.05 -0.33
CA ARG A 544 21.82 34.77 -1.74
C ARG A 544 20.75 35.29 -2.74
N PRO A 545 19.45 35.10 -2.48
CA PRO A 545 18.40 35.61 -3.36
C PRO A 545 18.24 37.14 -3.36
N LEU A 546 18.48 37.80 -2.22
CA LEU A 546 18.51 39.27 -2.15
C LEU A 546 19.63 39.84 -3.03
N VAL A 547 20.78 39.15 -3.07
CA VAL A 547 21.89 39.48 -3.99
C VAL A 547 21.50 39.26 -5.44
N LEU A 548 20.81 38.15 -5.75
CA LEU A 548 20.34 37.87 -7.12
C LEU A 548 19.31 38.90 -7.60
N CYS A 549 18.45 39.44 -6.71
CA CYS A 549 17.54 40.56 -7.03
C CYS A 549 18.24 41.89 -7.36
N LEU A 550 19.51 42.07 -6.99
CA LEU A 550 20.28 43.26 -7.32
C LEU A 550 20.89 43.19 -8.72
N VAL A 551 20.91 42.00 -9.35
CA VAL A 551 21.45 41.77 -10.70
C VAL A 551 20.32 41.88 -11.73
N PRO A 552 20.33 42.87 -12.64
CA PRO A 552 19.25 43.11 -13.62
C PRO A 552 18.99 41.95 -14.59
N ALA A 553 20.00 41.10 -14.84
CA ALA A 553 19.96 39.97 -15.77
C ALA A 553 19.38 38.67 -15.18
N SER A 554 19.02 38.64 -13.89
CA SER A 554 18.59 37.39 -13.23
C SER A 554 17.09 37.12 -13.37
N ASP A 555 16.69 35.83 -13.38
CA ASP A 555 15.29 35.38 -13.39
C ASP A 555 14.50 35.72 -12.11
N PHE A 556 15.11 36.45 -11.17
CA PHE A 556 14.51 36.87 -9.90
C PHE A 556 13.74 38.20 -9.99
N ASN A 557 13.51 38.71 -11.20
CA ASN A 557 12.65 39.87 -11.42
C ASN A 557 11.20 39.56 -10.99
N ILE A 558 10.62 40.39 -10.12
CA ILE A 558 9.25 40.24 -9.61
C ILE A 558 8.23 40.16 -10.75
N HIS A 559 8.49 40.83 -11.88
CA HIS A 559 7.64 40.74 -13.06
C HIS A 559 7.59 39.31 -13.64
N LYS A 560 8.76 38.67 -13.82
CA LYS A 560 8.86 37.27 -14.28
C LYS A 560 8.18 36.32 -13.28
N LEU A 561 8.27 36.58 -11.97
CA LEU A 561 7.60 35.79 -10.94
C LEU A 561 6.07 35.93 -10.95
N LYS A 562 5.54 37.11 -11.28
CA LYS A 562 4.10 37.32 -11.47
C LYS A 562 3.59 36.51 -12.66
N GLN A 563 4.31 36.55 -13.78
CA GLN A 563 3.99 35.76 -14.97
C GLN A 563 4.04 34.26 -14.67
N ARG A 564 5.12 33.78 -14.04
CA ARG A 564 5.29 32.36 -13.70
C ARG A 564 4.25 31.86 -12.69
N ARG A 565 3.79 32.72 -11.76
CA ARG A 565 2.68 32.37 -10.87
C ARG A 565 1.37 32.19 -11.63
N ALA A 566 1.06 33.06 -12.59
CA ALA A 566 -0.16 32.97 -13.39
C ALA A 566 -0.17 31.71 -14.25
N GLU A 567 0.97 31.39 -14.88
CA GLU A 567 1.16 30.18 -15.67
C GLU A 567 0.99 28.91 -14.81
N LEU A 568 1.66 28.83 -13.65
CA LEU A 568 1.53 27.69 -12.75
C LEU A 568 0.13 27.56 -12.15
N SER A 569 -0.55 28.68 -11.89
CA SER A 569 -1.95 28.69 -11.45
C SER A 569 -2.86 28.07 -12.51
N ALA A 570 -2.67 28.40 -13.79
CA ALA A 570 -3.42 27.83 -14.90
C ALA A 570 -3.13 26.34 -15.05
N GLN A 571 -1.86 25.94 -15.09
CA GLN A 571 -1.46 24.53 -15.22
C GLN A 571 -1.96 23.66 -14.05
N VAL A 572 -1.89 24.15 -12.80
CA VAL A 572 -2.45 23.43 -11.64
C VAL A 572 -3.97 23.29 -11.75
N THR A 573 -4.66 24.33 -12.19
CA THR A 573 -6.13 24.33 -12.31
C THR A 573 -6.59 23.38 -13.41
N ASP A 574 -5.95 23.42 -14.57
CA ASP A 574 -6.21 22.53 -15.70
C ASP A 574 -5.95 21.06 -15.34
N LEU A 575 -4.82 20.78 -14.69
CA LEU A 575 -4.48 19.44 -14.24
C LEU A 575 -5.48 18.90 -13.20
N ILE A 576 -5.94 19.73 -12.27
CA ILE A 576 -6.95 19.33 -11.28
C ILE A 576 -8.33 19.14 -11.93
N ASN A 577 -8.67 19.93 -12.94
CA ASN A 577 -9.94 19.82 -13.66
C ASN A 577 -9.97 18.59 -14.57
N THR A 578 -8.83 18.18 -15.13
CA THR A 578 -8.72 16.97 -15.95
C THR A 578 -8.68 15.70 -15.10
N LEU A 579 -7.83 15.65 -14.07
CA LEU A 579 -7.65 14.44 -13.24
C LEU A 579 -8.63 14.33 -12.05
N GLY A 580 -9.28 15.43 -11.65
CA GLY A 580 -10.22 15.47 -10.54
C GLY A 580 -11.45 14.58 -10.73
N PRO A 581 -12.17 14.68 -11.87
CA PRO A 581 -13.34 13.86 -12.18
C PRO A 581 -13.04 12.36 -12.26
N GLU A 582 -11.87 11.97 -12.75
CA GLU A 582 -11.46 10.54 -12.81
C GLU A 582 -11.31 9.90 -11.42
N MET A 583 -10.90 10.68 -10.43
CA MET A 583 -10.63 10.19 -9.08
C MET A 583 -11.85 10.25 -8.17
N PHE A 584 -12.68 11.28 -8.34
CA PHE A 584 -13.87 11.50 -7.53
C PHE A 584 -15.09 11.69 -8.45
N PRO A 585 -16.00 10.71 -8.54
CA PRO A 585 -17.19 10.81 -9.41
C PRO A 585 -18.13 11.96 -8.98
N ASP A 586 -18.05 12.40 -7.72
CA ASP A 586 -18.76 13.58 -7.20
C ASP A 586 -17.95 14.89 -7.28
N PHE A 587 -16.89 14.95 -8.09
CA PHE A 587 -15.97 16.10 -8.15
C PHE A 587 -16.69 17.40 -8.50
N GLU A 588 -17.55 17.42 -9.51
CA GLU A 588 -18.29 18.62 -9.90
C GLU A 588 -19.33 19.02 -8.84
N LYS A 589 -19.97 18.05 -8.16
CA LYS A 589 -20.98 18.30 -7.11
C LYS A 589 -20.38 18.78 -5.78
N THR A 590 -19.14 18.35 -5.47
CA THR A 590 -18.42 18.68 -4.22
C THR A 590 -17.24 19.61 -4.45
N ARG A 591 -17.23 20.32 -5.58
CA ARG A 591 -16.13 21.19 -6.00
C ARG A 591 -15.90 22.28 -4.95
N LEU A 592 -14.73 22.22 -4.30
CA LEU A 592 -14.40 23.10 -3.16
C LEU A 592 -14.01 24.53 -3.59
N VAL A 593 -13.60 24.72 -4.84
CA VAL A 593 -13.21 26.01 -5.43
C VAL A 593 -13.91 26.17 -6.80
N PRO A 594 -14.68 27.24 -7.03
CA PRO A 594 -15.41 27.44 -8.28
C PRO A 594 -14.45 27.66 -9.47
N ASP A 595 -14.87 27.23 -10.65
CA ASP A 595 -14.07 27.22 -11.87
C ASP A 595 -14.33 28.48 -12.69
N ILE A 596 -13.29 29.30 -12.84
CA ILE A 596 -13.37 30.63 -13.46
C ILE A 596 -13.57 30.53 -14.97
N SER A 597 -13.03 29.48 -15.59
CA SER A 597 -13.13 29.26 -17.04
C SER A 597 -14.60 29.17 -17.52
N LYS A 598 -15.48 28.58 -16.69
CA LYS A 598 -16.93 28.49 -16.94
C LYS A 598 -17.69 29.78 -16.58
N VAL A 599 -17.14 30.63 -15.71
CA VAL A 599 -17.77 31.91 -15.31
C VAL A 599 -17.55 32.99 -16.39
N GLU A 600 -16.40 32.99 -17.07
CA GLU A 600 -16.13 33.92 -18.18
C GLU A 600 -16.82 33.53 -19.49
N THR A 601 -17.05 32.23 -19.73
CA THR A 601 -17.77 31.73 -20.92
C THR A 601 -19.29 31.67 -20.75
N GLY A 602 -19.80 31.65 -19.52
CA GLY A 602 -21.23 31.62 -19.21
C GLY A 602 -21.96 32.97 -19.33
N GLY A 603 -21.27 34.05 -19.71
CA GLY A 603 -21.84 35.39 -19.84
C GLY A 603 -22.72 35.62 -21.07
N THR A 604 -22.78 34.70 -22.04
CA THR A 604 -23.44 35.01 -23.32
C THR A 604 -24.27 33.90 -23.96
N GLN A 605 -24.39 32.69 -23.39
CA GLN A 605 -25.11 31.59 -24.06
C GLN A 605 -25.84 30.61 -23.12
N ALA A 606 -26.55 31.10 -22.10
CA ALA A 606 -27.43 30.24 -21.29
C ALA A 606 -28.75 30.93 -20.92
N ALA A 607 -29.55 31.27 -21.93
CA ALA A 607 -30.98 31.55 -21.77
C ALA A 607 -31.74 31.35 -23.11
N SER A 608 -31.70 30.14 -23.69
CA SER A 608 -32.63 29.80 -24.78
C SER A 608 -32.76 28.29 -24.99
N SER A 609 -33.55 27.61 -24.15
CA SER A 609 -34.31 26.41 -24.55
C SER A 609 -35.26 25.99 -23.43
N THR A 610 -36.36 26.72 -23.29
CA THR A 610 -37.60 26.12 -22.81
C THR A 610 -38.74 26.76 -23.58
N GLU A 611 -39.21 26.05 -24.60
CA GLU A 611 -40.46 26.35 -25.29
C GLU A 611 -41.61 26.21 -24.29
N ALA A 612 -42.09 27.32 -23.75
CA ALA A 612 -43.39 27.40 -23.11
C ALA A 612 -44.41 27.82 -24.17
N ARG A 613 -45.21 26.83 -24.61
CA ARG A 613 -46.40 27.04 -25.43
C ARG A 613 -47.41 27.91 -24.67
N ALA A 614 -47.99 28.85 -25.40
CA ALA A 614 -48.89 29.89 -24.94
C ALA A 614 -50.09 29.37 -24.12
N ARG A 615 -50.47 30.15 -23.10
CA ARG A 615 -51.86 30.25 -22.66
C ARG A 615 -52.31 31.70 -22.81
N ARG A 616 -53.40 31.82 -23.54
CA ARG A 616 -54.19 33.01 -23.81
C ARG A 616 -55.10 33.28 -22.61
N ASP A 617 -55.22 34.55 -22.25
CA ASP A 617 -56.46 35.30 -21.95
C ASP A 617 -56.41 36.14 -20.68
N SER A 618 -56.70 37.44 -20.91
CA SER A 618 -57.40 38.45 -20.07
C SER A 618 -56.99 38.63 -18.60
N ASP A 619 -56.76 39.83 -18.04
CA ASP A 619 -57.44 41.10 -18.24
C ASP A 619 -56.63 42.27 -17.64
N GLN A 620 -56.80 43.43 -18.25
CA GLN A 620 -56.93 44.77 -17.66
C GLN A 620 -55.87 45.38 -16.70
N SER A 621 -55.20 46.40 -17.26
CA SER A 621 -55.33 47.83 -16.89
C SER A 621 -54.31 48.55 -15.98
N SER A 622 -54.10 49.82 -16.36
CA SER A 622 -53.42 50.97 -15.73
C SER A 622 -51.88 51.01 -15.82
N ALA A 623 -51.25 51.80 -16.72
CA ALA A 623 -51.21 53.25 -16.94
C ALA A 623 -50.27 54.02 -15.98
N GLY A 624 -49.27 54.70 -16.55
CA GLY A 624 -48.41 55.68 -15.86
C GLY A 624 -47.15 56.01 -16.67
N ALA A 625 -47.17 57.16 -17.34
CA ALA A 625 -46.22 57.63 -18.36
C ALA A 625 -45.14 58.60 -17.83
N GLY A 626 -44.12 58.83 -18.67
CA GLY A 626 -43.12 59.92 -18.60
C GLY A 626 -41.75 59.44 -19.11
N ALA A 627 -41.39 59.52 -20.40
CA ALA A 627 -40.96 60.71 -21.19
C ALA A 627 -39.87 61.52 -20.45
N GLU A 628 -38.72 61.94 -20.99
CA GLU A 628 -38.13 61.98 -22.34
C GLU A 628 -36.69 62.54 -22.17
N SER A 629 -35.73 62.18 -23.03
CA SER A 629 -34.62 63.06 -23.50
C SER A 629 -33.70 62.35 -24.51
N PRO A 630 -33.41 62.95 -25.69
CA PRO A 630 -32.37 62.51 -26.63
C PRO A 630 -31.00 63.22 -26.41
N PRO A 631 -29.90 62.79 -27.11
CA PRO A 631 -28.51 62.98 -26.67
C PRO A 631 -27.71 64.04 -27.45
N PRO A 632 -26.53 64.48 -26.93
CA PRO A 632 -25.33 64.63 -27.79
C PRO A 632 -24.00 64.30 -27.02
N PRO A 633 -22.76 64.45 -27.56
CA PRO A 633 -21.95 63.31 -28.00
C PRO A 633 -20.58 63.13 -27.28
N LEU A 634 -20.07 61.89 -27.38
CA LEU A 634 -18.65 61.46 -27.42
C LEU A 634 -17.62 62.07 -26.46
N ARG A 635 -17.21 61.28 -25.45
CA ARG A 635 -15.78 61.09 -25.07
C ARG A 635 -15.49 59.65 -24.63
N ARG A 636 -14.29 59.20 -24.97
CA ARG A 636 -13.79 57.82 -25.05
C ARG A 636 -13.36 57.25 -23.68
N SER A 637 -13.85 56.04 -23.37
CA SER A 637 -13.26 54.94 -22.58
C SER A 637 -12.56 55.22 -21.23
N THR A 638 -13.12 54.70 -20.13
CA THR A 638 -12.52 53.63 -19.28
C THR A 638 -13.31 53.43 -17.97
N THR A 639 -13.43 52.18 -17.53
CA THR A 639 -13.91 51.70 -16.20
C THR A 639 -15.44 51.57 -15.95
N GLN A 640 -16.07 50.58 -16.59
CA GLN A 640 -17.25 49.89 -16.02
C GLN A 640 -16.86 48.44 -15.66
N SER A 641 -16.36 48.22 -14.44
CA SER A 641 -16.21 46.86 -13.90
C SER A 641 -16.33 46.77 -12.37
N SER A 642 -16.74 47.84 -11.69
CA SER A 642 -16.79 47.89 -10.22
C SER A 642 -18.20 47.71 -9.61
N ARG A 643 -19.23 47.35 -10.39
CA ARG A 643 -20.62 47.20 -9.87
C ARG A 643 -21.21 45.78 -9.87
N LEU A 644 -20.42 44.73 -10.14
CA LEU A 644 -20.89 43.32 -10.07
C LEU A 644 -20.20 42.51 -8.96
N LEU A 645 -20.15 43.03 -7.73
CA LEU A 645 -19.75 42.25 -6.56
C LEU A 645 -20.86 42.31 -5.50
N PRO A 646 -21.51 41.20 -5.15
CA PRO A 646 -22.42 41.18 -4.02
C PRO A 646 -21.65 41.46 -2.72
N ARG A 647 -22.17 42.41 -1.93
CA ARG A 647 -21.71 42.73 -0.58
C ARG A 647 -21.98 41.53 0.33
N ASN A 648 -20.92 41.12 1.02
CA ASN A 648 -20.85 40.41 2.30
C ASN A 648 -22.10 39.62 2.73
N ASP A 649 -22.02 38.29 2.76
CA ASP A 649 -22.99 37.46 3.49
C ASP A 649 -22.32 36.46 4.44
N SER A 650 -22.90 36.47 5.63
CA SER A 650 -22.71 35.76 6.89
C SER A 650 -22.35 34.26 6.88
N PHE A 651 -21.74 33.84 8.00
CA PHE A 651 -21.40 32.47 8.43
C PHE A 651 -22.57 31.45 8.50
N SER A 652 -23.74 31.74 7.93
CA SER A 652 -24.96 30.92 8.01
C SER A 652 -25.04 29.80 6.96
N ASN A 653 -24.13 29.73 5.99
CA ASN A 653 -24.21 28.78 4.86
C ASN A 653 -23.31 27.53 4.97
N ILE A 654 -23.08 27.00 6.18
CA ILE A 654 -22.38 25.72 6.37
C ILE A 654 -23.25 24.53 5.92
N GLY A 655 -24.58 24.65 5.94
CA GLY A 655 -25.51 23.59 5.56
C GLY A 655 -25.56 23.26 4.06
N ARG A 656 -25.02 24.13 3.20
CA ARG A 656 -24.99 23.90 1.74
C ARG A 656 -23.79 23.10 1.27
N VAL A 657 -22.82 22.83 2.16
CA VAL A 657 -21.67 22.00 1.86
C VAL A 657 -22.02 20.58 2.29
N GLY A 658 -22.26 19.69 1.31
CA GLY A 658 -22.46 18.26 1.53
C GLY A 658 -21.17 17.62 2.06
N ILE A 659 -20.91 17.75 3.36
CA ILE A 659 -19.70 17.22 4.01
C ILE A 659 -19.84 15.70 4.27
N PHE A 660 -21.06 15.15 4.22
CA PHE A 660 -21.31 13.71 4.29
C PHE A 660 -22.56 13.33 3.47
N SER A 661 -22.40 12.83 2.24
CA SER A 661 -23.48 12.10 1.56
C SER A 661 -22.91 11.05 0.60
N THR A 662 -23.01 9.77 0.97
CA THR A 662 -22.88 8.61 0.07
C THR A 662 -24.24 8.10 -0.44
N ARG A 663 -25.29 8.93 -0.39
CA ARG A 663 -26.57 8.69 -1.07
C ARG A 663 -27.11 10.00 -1.67
N PRO A 664 -27.74 9.96 -2.86
CA PRO A 664 -28.33 11.15 -3.46
C PRO A 664 -29.54 11.61 -2.64
N PRO A 665 -29.78 12.92 -2.50
CA PRO A 665 -31.07 13.41 -2.01
C PRO A 665 -32.13 13.07 -3.07
N SER A 666 -33.11 12.25 -2.69
CA SER A 666 -34.27 11.97 -3.52
C SER A 666 -35.09 13.25 -3.69
N ARG A 667 -35.61 13.43 -4.91
CA ARG A 667 -36.46 14.53 -5.36
C ARG A 667 -37.49 14.95 -4.31
N SER A 668 -37.64 16.26 -4.17
CA SER A 668 -38.80 16.94 -3.60
C SER A 668 -40.10 16.35 -4.17
N ARG A 669 -40.92 15.75 -3.31
CA ARG A 669 -42.35 15.56 -3.57
C ARG A 669 -43.11 16.64 -2.80
N SER A 670 -43.65 17.60 -3.53
CA SER A 670 -44.83 18.34 -3.13
C SER A 670 -46.02 17.38 -3.04
N ARG A 671 -46.83 17.54 -2.00
CA ARG A 671 -48.11 16.85 -1.81
C ARG A 671 -49.20 17.54 -2.63
N SER A 672 -50.04 16.76 -3.31
CA SER A 672 -51.46 17.07 -3.53
C SER A 672 -52.23 15.83 -4.01
N ASN A 673 -53.51 15.78 -3.63
CA ASN A 673 -54.46 14.67 -3.56
C ASN A 673 -55.09 14.16 -4.88
N SER A 674 -55.77 13.00 -4.75
CA SER A 674 -56.93 12.43 -5.52
C SER A 674 -56.67 12.02 -6.98
N SER A 675 -57.27 10.97 -7.60
CA SER A 675 -58.34 10.01 -7.30
C SER A 675 -58.45 9.01 -8.49
N GLY A 676 -58.74 7.71 -8.24
CA GLY A 676 -59.25 6.70 -9.20
C GLY A 676 -58.36 6.34 -10.41
N GLY A 677 -58.29 5.14 -10.99
CA GLY A 677 -58.96 3.84 -10.88
C GLY A 677 -58.61 3.05 -12.16
N GLY A 678 -58.43 1.72 -12.08
CA GLY A 678 -58.58 0.77 -13.20
C GLY A 678 -57.34 0.30 -13.99
N PHE A 679 -56.98 -1.00 -13.77
CA PHE A 679 -56.51 -2.09 -14.68
C PHE A 679 -55.68 -1.78 -15.95
N GLY A 680 -54.66 -2.53 -16.42
CA GLY A 680 -53.94 -3.80 -16.14
C GLY A 680 -52.67 -3.77 -17.05
N SER A 681 -51.58 -4.54 -16.93
CA SER A 681 -51.42 -6.00 -16.95
C SER A 681 -49.98 -6.41 -16.57
N SER A 682 -49.87 -7.51 -15.82
CA SER A 682 -48.81 -8.55 -15.83
C SER A 682 -47.32 -8.16 -16.00
N GLY A 683 -46.60 -8.15 -14.88
CA GLY A 683 -45.14 -8.30 -14.81
C GLY A 683 -44.78 -9.36 -13.75
N PHE A 684 -43.99 -10.36 -14.16
CA PHE A 684 -43.61 -11.56 -13.41
C PHE A 684 -42.73 -11.31 -12.17
N HIS A 685 -42.70 -12.32 -11.31
CA HIS A 685 -42.20 -12.39 -9.93
C HIS A 685 -40.72 -12.00 -9.72
N ILE A 686 -40.49 -11.17 -8.70
CA ILE A 686 -39.19 -10.99 -8.05
C ILE A 686 -38.99 -12.16 -7.08
N SER A 687 -37.94 -12.97 -7.29
CA SER A 687 -37.41 -13.84 -6.25
C SER A 687 -36.71 -12.98 -5.19
N GLY A 688 -37.25 -13.03 -3.98
CA GLY A 688 -36.85 -12.20 -2.87
C GLY A 688 -35.40 -12.41 -2.45
N PHE A 689 -34.71 -11.30 -2.21
CA PHE A 689 -33.57 -11.25 -1.31
C PHE A 689 -33.94 -11.95 0.01
N THR A 690 -33.11 -12.88 0.45
CA THR A 690 -33.23 -13.51 1.76
C THR A 690 -33.16 -12.42 2.84
N THR A 691 -34.29 -12.20 3.48
CA THR A 691 -34.44 -11.36 4.66
C THR A 691 -33.59 -11.95 5.79
N LEU A 692 -32.67 -11.14 6.30
CA LEU A 692 -31.74 -11.44 7.40
C LEU A 692 -32.42 -11.46 8.78
N ASP A 693 -33.57 -12.12 8.91
CA ASP A 693 -34.32 -12.23 10.17
C ASP A 693 -34.27 -13.62 10.82
N SER A 694 -33.55 -14.59 10.23
CA SER A 694 -33.38 -15.92 10.83
C SER A 694 -31.96 -16.15 11.37
N LYS A 695 -31.90 -16.76 12.57
CA LYS A 695 -30.66 -17.15 13.28
C LYS A 695 -29.72 -17.99 12.41
N ASP A 696 -30.26 -18.73 11.43
CA ASP A 696 -29.50 -19.62 10.56
C ASP A 696 -28.79 -18.90 9.40
N GLY A 697 -29.39 -17.86 8.82
CA GLY A 697 -28.73 -17.03 7.81
C GLY A 697 -27.53 -16.27 8.37
N PHE A 698 -27.62 -15.83 9.64
CA PHE A 698 -26.53 -15.17 10.34
C PHE A 698 -25.39 -16.15 10.68
N ASN A 699 -25.72 -17.36 11.12
CA ASN A 699 -24.73 -18.42 11.40
C ASN A 699 -23.96 -18.84 10.14
N GLU A 700 -24.61 -18.85 8.98
CA GLU A 700 -23.95 -19.18 7.70
C GLU A 700 -22.98 -18.07 7.26
N ALA A 701 -23.34 -16.81 7.44
CA ALA A 701 -22.46 -15.66 7.19
C ALA A 701 -21.25 -15.67 8.14
N SER A 702 -21.47 -15.86 9.44
CA SER A 702 -20.39 -15.94 10.44
C SER A 702 -19.47 -17.16 10.23
N ARG A 703 -20.00 -18.27 9.69
CA ARG A 703 -19.20 -19.45 9.28
C ARG A 703 -18.29 -19.13 8.09
N LYS A 704 -18.83 -18.52 7.03
CA LYS A 704 -18.05 -18.09 5.85
C LYS A 704 -16.97 -17.08 6.22
N ILE A 705 -17.24 -16.18 7.15
CA ILE A 705 -16.26 -15.18 7.65
C ILE A 705 -15.15 -15.85 8.49
N ARG A 706 -15.48 -16.85 9.32
CA ARG A 706 -14.46 -17.63 10.07
C ARG A 706 -13.58 -18.47 9.16
N GLU A 707 -14.12 -19.06 8.11
CA GLU A 707 -13.33 -19.78 7.10
C GLU A 707 -12.39 -18.83 6.37
N ALA A 708 -12.87 -17.66 5.92
CA ALA A 708 -12.04 -16.65 5.28
C ALA A 708 -10.89 -16.14 6.19
N MET A 709 -11.14 -15.98 7.49
CA MET A 709 -10.10 -15.61 8.47
C MET A 709 -9.10 -16.74 8.75
N LYS A 710 -9.55 -18.00 8.78
CA LYS A 710 -8.69 -19.19 8.95
C LYS A 710 -7.75 -19.35 7.76
N ASP A 711 -8.23 -19.07 6.54
CA ASP A 711 -7.45 -19.12 5.32
C ASP A 711 -6.43 -17.97 5.18
N ARG A 712 -6.77 -16.77 5.67
CA ARG A 712 -5.79 -15.66 5.77
C ARG A 712 -4.66 -15.98 6.75
N ARG A 713 -4.96 -16.66 7.86
CA ARG A 713 -3.94 -17.08 8.83
C ARG A 713 -3.02 -18.17 8.26
N LYS A 714 -3.57 -19.15 7.55
CA LYS A 714 -2.80 -20.15 6.79
C LYS A 714 -1.90 -19.52 5.71
N LYS A 715 -2.38 -18.51 4.98
CA LYS A 715 -1.56 -17.74 4.01
C LYS A 715 -0.38 -17.03 4.69
N SER A 716 -0.58 -16.48 5.89
CA SER A 716 0.50 -15.83 6.66
C SER A 716 1.55 -16.80 7.20
N ASP A 717 1.14 -18.00 7.62
CA ASP A 717 2.08 -19.03 8.11
C ASP A 717 2.88 -19.65 6.94
N LYS A 718 2.27 -19.78 5.76
CA LYS A 718 2.92 -20.28 4.54
C LYS A 718 4.01 -19.33 4.00
N VAL A 719 3.81 -18.01 4.13
CA VAL A 719 4.81 -16.99 3.75
C VAL A 719 6.03 -16.98 4.69
N LYS A 720 5.85 -17.32 5.98
CA LYS A 720 6.99 -17.48 6.93
C LYS A 720 7.85 -18.70 6.61
N MET A 721 7.21 -19.75 6.11
CA MET A 721 7.82 -20.99 5.70
C MET A 721 8.68 -20.87 4.44
N GLU A 722 8.14 -20.23 3.38
CA GLU A 722 8.89 -20.01 2.13
C GLU A 722 10.12 -19.10 2.32
N ALA A 723 10.15 -18.28 3.37
CA ALA A 723 11.32 -17.48 3.74
C ALA A 723 12.41 -18.29 4.47
N GLY A 724 12.06 -19.42 5.10
CA GLY A 724 12.99 -20.35 5.74
C GLY A 724 13.73 -21.24 4.72
N LYS A 725 13.02 -21.75 3.71
CA LYS A 725 13.55 -22.59 2.61
C LYS A 725 14.67 -21.93 1.83
N LYS A 726 14.51 -20.62 1.57
CA LYS A 726 15.45 -19.80 0.80
C LYS A 726 16.86 -19.74 1.40
N MET A 727 17.01 -19.85 2.72
CA MET A 727 18.33 -19.83 3.34
C MET A 727 19.06 -21.17 3.33
N ALA A 728 18.34 -22.29 3.37
CA ALA A 728 18.96 -23.62 3.30
C ALA A 728 19.41 -23.97 1.88
N VAL A 729 18.70 -23.49 0.86
CA VAL A 729 19.02 -23.69 -0.56
C VAL A 729 20.22 -22.83 -1.00
N SER A 730 20.35 -21.61 -0.47
CA SER A 730 21.50 -20.73 -0.74
C SER A 730 22.83 -21.29 -0.22
N LEU A 731 22.82 -22.03 0.90
CA LEU A 731 24.02 -22.70 1.42
C LEU A 731 24.42 -23.95 0.63
N LYS A 732 23.46 -24.71 0.06
CA LYS A 732 23.76 -25.85 -0.81
C LYS A 732 24.27 -25.42 -2.20
N SER A 733 23.75 -24.29 -2.71
CA SER A 733 24.22 -23.68 -3.97
C SER A 733 25.67 -23.18 -3.88
N LEU A 734 26.07 -22.59 -2.75
CA LEU A 734 27.45 -22.13 -2.52
C LEU A 734 28.47 -23.26 -2.44
N VAL A 735 28.09 -24.43 -1.90
CA VAL A 735 28.98 -25.61 -1.83
C VAL A 735 29.11 -26.30 -3.20
N SER A 736 28.03 -26.32 -3.99
CA SER A 736 28.05 -26.88 -5.36
C SER A 736 28.87 -26.02 -6.33
N SER A 737 28.90 -24.70 -6.16
CA SER A 737 29.59 -23.78 -7.07
C SER A 737 31.12 -23.74 -6.88
N VAL A 738 31.62 -24.23 -5.74
CA VAL A 738 33.07 -24.34 -5.46
C VAL A 738 33.66 -25.65 -5.98
N LEU A 739 32.83 -26.68 -6.17
CA LEU A 739 33.25 -28.01 -6.65
C LEU A 739 33.28 -28.14 -8.18
N SER A 740 32.73 -27.18 -8.93
CA SER A 740 32.65 -27.21 -10.40
C SER A 740 33.78 -26.45 -11.12
N ALA A 741 34.79 -25.97 -10.40
CA ALA A 741 35.92 -25.23 -10.96
C ALA A 741 37.19 -26.10 -11.07
N VAL A 742 37.17 -27.09 -11.96
CA VAL A 742 38.36 -27.78 -12.47
C VAL A 742 38.16 -28.03 -13.97
N PRO A 743 39.06 -27.57 -14.87
CA PRO A 743 38.90 -27.78 -16.31
C PRO A 743 39.68 -29.00 -16.81
N GLY A 744 39.05 -29.80 -17.68
CA GLY A 744 39.69 -30.87 -18.46
C GLY A 744 38.72 -31.40 -19.51
N GLY A 745 39.09 -31.30 -20.79
CA GLY A 745 38.19 -31.52 -21.94
C GLY A 745 38.29 -32.89 -22.64
N VAL A 746 37.66 -32.89 -23.82
CA VAL A 746 37.68 -33.86 -24.94
C VAL A 746 36.72 -35.05 -24.86
N ALA A 747 35.66 -35.05 -25.71
CA ALA A 747 35.37 -36.09 -26.72
C ALA A 747 33.98 -35.89 -27.37
N SER A 748 33.91 -36.23 -28.66
CA SER A 748 32.79 -36.07 -29.58
C SER A 748 32.11 -37.42 -29.88
N ALA A 749 30.84 -37.35 -30.32
CA ALA A 749 30.03 -38.32 -31.08
C ALA A 749 29.54 -39.64 -30.41
N ILE A 750 28.22 -39.90 -30.52
CA ILE A 750 27.55 -41.15 -30.99
C ILE A 750 25.99 -41.04 -30.87
N THR A 751 25.32 -41.16 -32.03
CA THR A 751 23.98 -41.68 -32.44
C THR A 751 22.73 -41.79 -31.52
N GLY A 752 21.57 -41.37 -32.07
CA GLY A 752 20.33 -42.18 -32.21
C GLY A 752 19.32 -42.26 -31.04
N PRO A 753 17.99 -42.27 -31.29
CA PRO A 753 17.00 -41.73 -30.35
C PRO A 753 16.50 -42.76 -29.33
N SER A 754 16.65 -42.44 -28.05
CA SER A 754 15.88 -43.04 -26.97
C SER A 754 15.41 -41.95 -26.01
N SER A 755 14.15 -42.06 -25.62
CA SER A 755 13.37 -41.17 -24.79
C SER A 755 13.84 -41.20 -23.33
N ASP A 756 15.04 -40.70 -23.08
CA ASP A 756 15.56 -40.48 -21.72
C ASP A 756 16.57 -39.33 -21.70
N THR A 757 16.29 -38.29 -22.48
CA THR A 757 17.06 -37.06 -22.47
C THR A 757 16.37 -36.08 -21.53
N GLY A 758 17.12 -35.60 -20.52
CA GLY A 758 16.67 -34.52 -19.65
C GLY A 758 16.28 -33.26 -20.46
N PRO A 759 15.71 -32.24 -19.79
CA PRO A 759 15.19 -31.06 -20.47
C PRO A 759 16.22 -30.46 -21.43
N ALA A 760 15.81 -30.18 -22.68
CA ALA A 760 16.70 -29.62 -23.69
C ALA A 760 17.43 -28.38 -23.15
N ALA A 761 18.70 -28.17 -23.52
CA ALA A 761 19.45 -27.00 -23.05
C ALA A 761 18.73 -25.70 -23.44
N MET A 762 18.77 -24.71 -22.52
CA MET A 762 18.06 -23.43 -22.65
C MET A 762 18.30 -22.73 -24.00
N GLU A 763 19.56 -22.73 -24.46
CA GLU A 763 20.00 -22.09 -25.70
C GLU A 763 19.65 -22.89 -26.96
N ALA A 764 19.45 -24.21 -26.83
CA ALA A 764 19.07 -25.08 -27.94
C ALA A 764 17.58 -24.93 -28.28
N LEU A 765 16.74 -24.70 -27.27
CA LEU A 765 15.29 -24.61 -27.42
C LEU A 765 14.88 -23.33 -28.19
N PHE A 766 15.15 -22.15 -27.64
CA PHE A 766 14.81 -20.86 -28.27
C PHE A 766 16.06 -20.00 -28.55
N PRO A 767 16.14 -19.36 -29.72
CA PRO A 767 17.26 -18.46 -30.04
C PRO A 767 17.28 -17.25 -29.09
N ARG A 768 18.45 -16.96 -28.52
CA ARG A 768 18.69 -15.77 -27.67
C ARG A 768 18.96 -14.54 -28.55
N THR A 769 18.51 -13.36 -28.13
CA THR A 769 18.87 -12.09 -28.79
C THR A 769 20.35 -11.77 -28.59
N ARG A 770 21.02 -11.31 -29.64
CA ARG A 770 22.45 -10.93 -29.60
C ARG A 770 22.60 -9.47 -30.03
N PRO A 771 23.26 -8.60 -29.24
CA PRO A 771 23.43 -7.18 -29.61
C PRO A 771 24.04 -7.00 -31.00
N GLU A 772 25.03 -7.83 -31.35
CA GLU A 772 25.72 -7.81 -32.65
C GLU A 772 24.80 -8.05 -33.87
N ALA A 773 23.70 -8.77 -33.70
CA ALA A 773 22.79 -9.16 -34.80
C ALA A 773 21.38 -8.55 -34.69
N ASP A 774 20.96 -8.19 -33.48
CA ASP A 774 19.60 -7.71 -33.15
C ASP A 774 19.57 -6.23 -32.72
N GLY A 775 20.74 -5.56 -32.67
CA GLY A 775 20.94 -4.18 -32.24
C GLY A 775 21.08 -4.01 -30.73
N ASP A 776 21.64 -2.87 -30.30
CA ASP A 776 21.85 -2.55 -28.88
C ASP A 776 20.52 -2.40 -28.10
N GLU A 777 19.40 -2.18 -28.79
CA GLU A 777 18.07 -2.09 -28.21
C GLU A 777 17.67 -3.34 -27.40
N CYS A 778 18.18 -4.53 -27.74
CA CYS A 778 17.88 -5.75 -26.97
C CYS A 778 18.46 -5.74 -25.55
N LEU A 779 19.41 -4.84 -25.25
CA LEU A 779 19.99 -4.64 -23.92
C LEU A 779 19.20 -3.62 -23.08
N HIS A 780 18.39 -2.80 -23.73
CA HIS A 780 17.65 -1.72 -23.09
C HIS A 780 16.22 -2.15 -22.79
N ASP A 781 15.82 -2.01 -21.53
CA ASP A 781 14.43 -2.15 -21.12
C ASP A 781 13.65 -0.89 -21.51
N CYS A 782 12.34 -1.04 -21.69
CA CYS A 782 11.46 0.02 -22.16
C CYS A 782 11.54 1.28 -21.29
N ASP A 783 12.23 2.32 -21.79
CA ASP A 783 12.36 3.62 -21.11
C ASP A 783 11.04 4.42 -21.11
N SER A 784 10.16 4.13 -22.08
CA SER A 784 8.86 4.78 -22.23
C SER A 784 7.71 4.10 -21.47
N CYS A 785 7.98 2.98 -20.78
CA CYS A 785 6.96 2.19 -20.07
C CYS A 785 6.53 2.89 -18.77
N SER A 786 5.25 3.23 -18.70
CA SER A 786 4.69 4.05 -17.61
C SER A 786 4.02 3.19 -16.53
N VAL A 787 3.58 1.99 -16.89
CA VAL A 787 2.98 1.02 -15.98
C VAL A 787 4.08 0.35 -15.17
N LYS A 788 3.94 0.36 -13.84
CA LYS A 788 4.83 -0.36 -12.93
C LYS A 788 4.02 -1.20 -11.97
N TYR A 789 4.60 -2.33 -11.55
CA TYR A 789 3.97 -3.13 -10.51
C TYR A 789 3.84 -2.35 -9.19
N PRO A 790 2.79 -2.62 -8.40
CA PRO A 790 2.55 -1.90 -7.14
C PRO A 790 3.71 -2.09 -6.15
N ARG A 791 3.99 -1.07 -5.33
CA ARG A 791 5.05 -1.13 -4.32
C ARG A 791 4.75 -2.27 -3.34
N GLY A 792 5.63 -3.28 -3.29
CA GLY A 792 5.43 -4.51 -2.52
C GLY A 792 5.13 -5.77 -3.33
N PHE A 793 5.05 -5.66 -4.68
CA PHE A 793 4.99 -6.80 -5.58
C PHE A 793 6.30 -7.59 -5.55
N LYS A 794 6.35 -8.64 -4.73
CA LYS A 794 7.52 -9.51 -4.58
C LYS A 794 7.38 -10.73 -5.48
N VAL A 795 8.31 -10.85 -6.41
CA VAL A 795 8.55 -12.03 -7.23
C VAL A 795 9.83 -12.67 -6.72
N ASP A 796 9.85 -14.00 -6.65
CA ASP A 796 11.09 -14.69 -6.34
C ASP A 796 12.02 -14.68 -7.55
N GLU A 797 13.21 -14.08 -7.40
CA GLU A 797 14.25 -14.00 -8.44
C GLU A 797 15.41 -14.98 -8.21
N GLU A 798 15.45 -15.70 -7.07
CA GLU A 798 16.60 -16.52 -6.67
C GLU A 798 16.54 -17.96 -7.20
N ASP A 799 15.33 -18.50 -7.41
CA ASP A 799 15.13 -19.88 -7.88
C ASP A 799 15.41 -20.04 -9.40
N VAL A 800 15.91 -21.23 -9.79
CA VAL A 800 16.06 -21.61 -11.20
C VAL A 800 14.68 -21.89 -11.82
N LEU A 801 14.33 -21.16 -12.89
CA LEU A 801 13.01 -21.30 -13.54
C LEU A 801 12.95 -22.44 -14.56
N TYR A 802 14.00 -22.58 -15.36
CA TYR A 802 14.02 -23.44 -16.54
C TYR A 802 14.02 -24.92 -16.17
N GLY A 803 13.24 -25.73 -16.87
CA GLY A 803 13.17 -27.18 -16.68
C GLY A 803 12.31 -27.65 -15.49
N GLN A 804 11.77 -26.73 -14.68
CA GLN A 804 10.97 -27.04 -13.48
C GLN A 804 9.45 -27.05 -13.77
N VAL A 805 9.08 -27.33 -15.02
CA VAL A 805 7.69 -27.29 -15.49
C VAL A 805 7.18 -28.70 -15.73
N LYS A 806 5.95 -28.91 -15.30
CA LYS A 806 5.19 -30.11 -15.59
C LYS A 806 4.71 -30.09 -17.04
N GLY A 807 5.30 -30.89 -17.92
CA GLY A 807 4.92 -31.00 -19.33
C GLY A 807 3.46 -31.36 -19.58
N TRP A 808 2.95 -30.99 -20.75
CA TRP A 808 1.61 -31.30 -21.25
C TRP A 808 1.66 -31.54 -22.77
N SER A 809 0.73 -32.36 -23.27
CA SER A 809 0.56 -32.70 -24.68
C SER A 809 -0.45 -31.80 -25.39
N THR A 810 -1.52 -31.41 -24.68
CA THR A 810 -2.61 -30.57 -25.20
C THR A 810 -3.04 -29.56 -24.13
N HIS A 811 -3.26 -28.30 -24.51
CA HIS A 811 -3.75 -27.24 -23.64
C HIS A 811 -5.14 -26.80 -24.11
N VAL A 812 -6.13 -26.98 -23.23
CA VAL A 812 -7.53 -26.66 -23.47
C VAL A 812 -7.89 -25.40 -22.71
N LEU A 813 -8.35 -24.39 -23.44
CA LEU A 813 -8.80 -23.11 -22.91
C LEU A 813 -10.32 -23.04 -23.02
N VAL A 814 -11.01 -23.07 -21.89
CA VAL A 814 -12.48 -22.97 -21.85
C VAL A 814 -12.88 -21.50 -21.69
N GLY A 815 -13.66 -20.97 -22.63
CA GLY A 815 -14.24 -19.63 -22.54
C GLY A 815 -15.22 -19.53 -21.39
N THR A 816 -15.08 -18.50 -20.57
CA THR A 816 -15.97 -18.27 -19.42
C THR A 816 -16.42 -16.81 -19.32
N GLY A 817 -15.86 -15.90 -20.12
CA GLY A 817 -16.02 -14.46 -19.98
C GLY A 817 -15.46 -13.86 -18.66
N LYS A 818 -14.97 -14.70 -17.74
CA LYS A 818 -14.48 -14.30 -16.42
C LYS A 818 -12.99 -14.02 -16.45
N THR A 819 -12.53 -13.20 -15.50
CA THR A 819 -11.10 -12.92 -15.29
C THR A 819 -10.55 -13.54 -13.99
N ASP A 820 -11.41 -14.16 -13.17
CA ASP A 820 -11.07 -14.85 -11.92
C ASP A 820 -12.02 -16.04 -11.72
N TRP A 821 -11.52 -17.10 -11.08
CA TRP A 821 -12.20 -18.40 -10.96
C TRP A 821 -12.01 -18.98 -9.57
N VAL A 822 -12.76 -20.02 -9.18
CA VAL A 822 -12.50 -20.77 -7.94
C VAL A 822 -11.10 -21.41 -7.97
N ARG A 823 -10.56 -21.77 -6.80
CA ARG A 823 -9.14 -22.11 -6.60
C ARG A 823 -8.60 -23.16 -7.58
N ASP A 824 -9.39 -24.17 -7.91
CA ASP A 824 -9.12 -25.19 -8.91
C ASP A 824 -10.31 -25.18 -9.89
N VAL A 825 -10.06 -24.90 -11.17
CA VAL A 825 -11.12 -24.55 -12.14
C VAL A 825 -12.15 -25.66 -12.38
N ALA A 826 -11.78 -26.89 -12.08
CA ALA A 826 -12.66 -28.04 -12.24
C ALA A 826 -13.65 -28.21 -11.06
N ASP A 827 -13.49 -27.45 -9.97
CA ASP A 827 -14.46 -27.41 -8.87
C ASP A 827 -15.68 -26.52 -9.18
N GLU A 828 -15.72 -25.87 -10.36
CA GLU A 828 -16.85 -25.03 -10.77
C GLU A 828 -18.03 -25.89 -11.23
N ARG A 829 -19.00 -26.03 -10.32
CA ARG A 829 -20.19 -26.87 -10.52
C ARG A 829 -20.98 -26.47 -11.77
N GLY A 830 -21.33 -27.47 -12.57
CA GLY A 830 -22.10 -27.30 -13.81
C GLY A 830 -21.28 -26.77 -14.98
N SER A 831 -19.97 -26.58 -14.83
CA SER A 831 -19.11 -26.07 -15.91
C SER A 831 -18.57 -27.18 -16.82
N VAL A 832 -18.18 -26.80 -18.04
CA VAL A 832 -17.44 -27.67 -18.97
C VAL A 832 -16.13 -28.17 -18.35
N MET A 833 -15.51 -27.37 -17.47
CA MET A 833 -14.25 -27.72 -16.81
C MET A 833 -14.41 -28.87 -15.82
N GLU A 834 -15.51 -28.86 -15.04
CA GLU A 834 -15.88 -29.98 -14.15
C GLU A 834 -16.14 -31.24 -14.98
N ALA A 835 -16.88 -31.12 -16.09
CA ALA A 835 -17.19 -32.24 -16.97
C ALA A 835 -15.92 -32.86 -17.60
N ILE A 836 -14.96 -32.04 -18.06
CA ILE A 836 -13.70 -32.54 -18.63
C ILE A 836 -12.91 -33.34 -17.59
N GLN A 837 -12.87 -32.89 -16.33
CA GLN A 837 -12.18 -33.61 -15.27
C GLN A 837 -12.88 -34.91 -14.88
N LYS A 838 -14.23 -34.92 -14.84
CA LYS A 838 -15.02 -36.11 -14.51
C LYS A 838 -14.94 -37.21 -15.55
N VAL A 839 -14.93 -36.86 -16.84
CA VAL A 839 -14.83 -37.83 -17.93
C VAL A 839 -13.48 -38.56 -17.88
N GLY A 840 -12.40 -37.84 -17.51
CA GLY A 840 -11.10 -38.41 -17.15
C GLY A 840 -10.60 -39.52 -18.08
N GLY A 841 -9.94 -39.17 -19.19
CA GLY A 841 -9.49 -40.20 -20.15
C GLY A 841 -9.02 -39.65 -21.48
N VAL A 842 -8.04 -38.74 -21.46
CA VAL A 842 -7.46 -38.20 -22.69
C VAL A 842 -6.34 -39.15 -23.15
N THR A 843 -6.48 -39.76 -24.33
CA THR A 843 -5.55 -40.76 -24.85
C THR A 843 -4.33 -40.13 -25.52
N ASN A 844 -4.41 -38.85 -25.89
CA ASN A 844 -3.34 -38.11 -26.57
C ASN A 844 -2.23 -37.58 -25.63
N GLY A 845 -2.21 -38.05 -24.38
CA GLY A 845 -1.24 -37.65 -23.36
C GLY A 845 -1.81 -36.66 -22.35
N ARG A 846 -0.93 -35.86 -21.73
CA ARG A 846 -1.32 -35.06 -20.57
C ARG A 846 -2.03 -33.78 -20.97
N LEU A 847 -3.27 -33.62 -20.52
CA LEU A 847 -4.07 -32.42 -20.73
C LEU A 847 -3.75 -31.32 -19.71
N MET A 848 -3.53 -30.11 -20.19
CA MET A 848 -3.52 -28.88 -19.40
C MET A 848 -4.87 -28.18 -19.57
N LEU A 849 -5.67 -28.12 -18.52
CA LEU A 849 -6.98 -27.45 -18.53
C LEU A 849 -6.87 -26.06 -17.91
N SER A 850 -7.32 -25.05 -18.65
CA SER A 850 -7.33 -23.65 -18.21
C SER A 850 -8.68 -23.00 -18.50
N ALA A 851 -9.22 -22.28 -17.52
CA ALA A 851 -10.32 -21.34 -17.77
C ALA A 851 -9.77 -20.07 -18.41
N SER A 852 -10.53 -19.43 -19.30
CA SER A 852 -10.12 -18.24 -20.05
C SER A 852 -11.22 -17.17 -20.09
N ASN A 853 -10.82 -15.91 -20.24
CA ASN A 853 -11.74 -14.78 -20.50
C ASN A 853 -12.15 -14.66 -21.99
N LEU A 854 -11.87 -15.69 -22.80
CA LEU A 854 -12.39 -15.82 -24.16
C LEU A 854 -13.92 -15.59 -24.13
N PRO A 855 -14.48 -14.79 -25.06
CA PRO A 855 -15.90 -14.47 -25.07
C PRO A 855 -16.74 -15.74 -25.27
N THR A 856 -17.89 -15.76 -24.61
CA THR A 856 -18.90 -16.79 -24.79
C THR A 856 -19.88 -16.33 -25.88
N PRO A 857 -20.56 -17.24 -26.60
CA PRO A 857 -21.48 -16.87 -27.70
C PRO A 857 -22.55 -15.83 -27.33
N HIS A 858 -22.93 -15.76 -26.05
CA HIS A 858 -23.94 -14.82 -25.54
C HIS A 858 -23.38 -13.80 -24.55
N ASP A 859 -22.05 -13.74 -24.36
CA ASP A 859 -21.37 -12.89 -23.37
C ASP A 859 -21.92 -13.03 -21.94
N THR A 860 -22.53 -14.17 -21.63
CA THR A 860 -22.97 -14.53 -20.29
C THR A 860 -21.88 -15.30 -19.56
N THR A 861 -21.92 -15.21 -18.24
CA THR A 861 -21.04 -15.97 -17.34
C THR A 861 -21.71 -17.21 -16.75
N ASP A 862 -22.88 -17.57 -17.29
CA ASP A 862 -23.69 -18.71 -16.85
C ASP A 862 -23.19 -20.00 -17.52
N TYR A 863 -23.12 -21.09 -16.77
CA TYR A 863 -22.64 -22.37 -17.27
C TYR A 863 -23.73 -23.26 -17.86
N SER A 864 -25.00 -22.84 -17.75
CA SER A 864 -26.11 -23.49 -18.44
C SER A 864 -26.09 -23.25 -19.95
N GLU A 865 -25.39 -22.21 -20.40
CA GLU A 865 -25.27 -21.86 -21.82
C GLU A 865 -24.02 -22.51 -22.45
N PRO A 866 -24.05 -22.78 -23.76
CA PRO A 866 -22.88 -23.30 -24.46
C PRO A 866 -21.75 -22.26 -24.51
N THR A 867 -20.51 -22.75 -24.52
CA THR A 867 -19.28 -21.93 -24.56
C THR A 867 -18.37 -22.30 -25.73
N THR A 868 -17.32 -21.51 -25.92
CA THR A 868 -16.26 -21.71 -26.90
C THR A 868 -15.01 -22.27 -26.22
N VAL A 869 -14.36 -23.25 -26.83
CA VAL A 869 -13.11 -23.86 -26.37
C VAL A 869 -12.01 -23.66 -27.40
N LEU A 870 -10.85 -23.15 -26.97
CA LEU A 870 -9.64 -23.05 -27.80
C LEU A 870 -8.66 -24.18 -27.46
N LEU A 871 -8.29 -24.98 -28.46
CA LEU A 871 -7.35 -26.10 -28.35
C LEU A 871 -5.97 -25.69 -28.88
N LEU A 872 -4.95 -25.84 -28.03
CA LEU A 872 -3.54 -25.58 -28.35
C LEU A 872 -2.73 -26.89 -28.17
N PRO A 873 -1.75 -27.20 -29.03
CA PRO A 873 -1.18 -26.35 -30.08
C PRO A 873 -1.99 -26.29 -31.39
N ALA A 874 -3.13 -26.95 -31.53
CA ALA A 874 -3.89 -26.95 -32.79
C ALA A 874 -4.31 -25.56 -33.31
N PHE A 875 -4.48 -24.55 -32.44
CA PHE A 875 -5.15 -23.29 -32.81
C PHE A 875 -6.55 -23.56 -33.37
N CYS A 876 -7.28 -24.45 -32.71
CA CYS A 876 -8.61 -24.92 -33.11
C CYS A 876 -9.66 -24.35 -32.14
N LEU A 877 -10.64 -23.62 -32.65
CA LEU A 877 -11.80 -23.12 -31.91
C LEU A 877 -12.96 -24.11 -32.06
N VAL A 878 -13.55 -24.51 -30.94
CA VAL A 878 -14.74 -25.34 -30.91
C VAL A 878 -15.86 -24.55 -30.27
N HIS A 879 -16.91 -24.26 -31.03
CA HIS A 879 -18.09 -23.54 -30.54
C HIS A 879 -19.16 -24.52 -30.06
N ASN A 880 -20.16 -23.99 -29.36
CA ASN A 880 -21.32 -24.74 -28.86
C ASN A 880 -21.01 -25.85 -27.85
N VAL A 881 -19.92 -25.70 -27.06
CA VAL A 881 -19.51 -26.69 -26.07
C VAL A 881 -20.35 -26.57 -24.80
N HIS A 882 -20.97 -27.67 -24.36
CA HIS A 882 -21.81 -27.73 -23.17
C HIS A 882 -21.39 -28.95 -22.32
N PRO A 883 -21.52 -28.94 -20.98
CA PRO A 883 -21.10 -30.06 -20.12
C PRO A 883 -21.59 -31.46 -20.59
N ARG A 884 -22.75 -31.52 -21.26
CA ARG A 884 -23.34 -32.76 -21.82
C ARG A 884 -22.60 -33.32 -23.04
N ASN A 885 -21.97 -32.48 -23.87
CA ASN A 885 -21.27 -32.91 -25.10
C ASN A 885 -19.75 -33.08 -24.92
N VAL A 886 -19.24 -32.90 -23.69
CA VAL A 886 -17.81 -33.05 -23.36
C VAL A 886 -17.24 -34.44 -23.68
N PRO A 887 -17.93 -35.57 -23.47
CA PRO A 887 -17.41 -36.88 -23.87
C PRO A 887 -17.11 -36.96 -25.37
N GLN A 888 -17.99 -36.40 -26.20
CA GLN A 888 -17.84 -36.34 -27.66
C GLN A 888 -16.71 -35.39 -28.07
N LEU A 889 -16.60 -34.22 -27.42
CA LEU A 889 -15.48 -33.28 -27.59
C LEU A 889 -14.13 -33.97 -27.34
N ILE A 890 -14.01 -34.76 -26.26
CA ILE A 890 -12.76 -35.43 -25.93
C ILE A 890 -12.43 -36.52 -26.95
N ALA A 891 -13.40 -37.37 -27.29
CA ALA A 891 -13.21 -38.51 -28.18
C ALA A 891 -12.87 -38.10 -29.62
N ASP A 892 -13.62 -37.14 -30.18
CA ASP A 892 -13.56 -36.84 -31.62
C ASP A 892 -12.70 -35.62 -31.95
N VAL A 893 -12.49 -34.70 -30.99
CA VAL A 893 -11.70 -33.48 -31.22
C VAL A 893 -10.37 -33.53 -30.47
N VAL A 894 -10.39 -33.62 -29.13
CA VAL A 894 -9.17 -33.52 -28.32
C VAL A 894 -8.21 -34.66 -28.64
N ASN A 895 -8.68 -35.91 -28.60
CA ASN A 895 -7.81 -37.08 -28.83
C ASN A 895 -7.24 -37.15 -30.25
N ARG A 896 -7.86 -36.49 -31.24
CA ARG A 896 -7.39 -36.42 -32.64
C ARG A 896 -6.57 -35.17 -32.97
N ALA A 897 -6.49 -34.23 -32.04
CA ALA A 897 -5.76 -32.98 -32.22
C ALA A 897 -4.23 -33.18 -32.13
N PRO A 898 -3.43 -32.37 -32.86
CA PRO A 898 -1.98 -32.39 -32.76
C PRO A 898 -1.50 -32.05 -31.34
N THR A 899 -0.49 -32.77 -30.87
CA THR A 899 0.14 -32.59 -29.56
C THR A 899 1.43 -31.77 -29.66
N THR A 900 2.01 -31.40 -28.51
CA THR A 900 3.28 -30.64 -28.44
C THR A 900 4.48 -31.34 -29.09
N SER A 901 4.42 -32.67 -29.27
CA SER A 901 5.46 -33.48 -29.93
C SER A 901 5.14 -33.86 -31.37
N SER A 902 3.94 -33.53 -31.86
CA SER A 902 3.53 -33.87 -33.22
C SER A 902 4.25 -32.99 -34.26
N PRO A 903 4.57 -33.53 -35.46
CA PRO A 903 5.15 -32.73 -36.54
C PRO A 903 4.16 -31.67 -37.04
N LEU A 904 4.68 -30.64 -37.73
CA LEU A 904 3.88 -29.55 -38.30
C LEU A 904 3.12 -29.98 -39.55
N THR A 905 2.08 -30.79 -39.38
CA THR A 905 1.14 -31.21 -40.42
C THR A 905 -0.21 -30.52 -40.25
N PRO A 906 -0.93 -30.20 -41.34
CA PRO A 906 -2.28 -29.64 -41.25
C PRO A 906 -3.22 -30.58 -40.49
N TRP A 907 -3.98 -30.07 -39.51
CA TRP A 907 -4.84 -30.89 -38.65
C TRP A 907 -6.29 -30.97 -39.12
N GLN A 908 -6.70 -30.17 -40.12
CA GLN A 908 -8.09 -30.17 -40.59
C GLN A 908 -8.55 -31.49 -41.22
N SER A 909 -7.62 -32.38 -41.59
CA SER A 909 -7.95 -33.73 -42.07
C SER A 909 -8.23 -34.72 -40.93
N SER A 910 -7.80 -34.44 -39.69
CA SER A 910 -7.96 -35.34 -38.54
C SER A 910 -9.16 -35.01 -37.66
N ILE A 911 -9.67 -33.77 -37.74
CA ILE A 911 -10.80 -33.28 -36.93
C ILE A 911 -11.97 -32.91 -37.85
N PRO A 912 -13.20 -33.43 -37.61
CA PRO A 912 -14.38 -33.08 -38.40
C PRO A 912 -14.81 -31.62 -38.16
N SER A 913 -15.33 -30.96 -39.20
CA SER A 913 -15.78 -29.55 -39.16
C SER A 913 -17.05 -29.32 -38.33
N SER A 914 -17.89 -30.34 -38.19
CA SER A 914 -19.06 -30.31 -37.30
C SER A 914 -19.36 -31.69 -36.74
N LEU A 915 -19.89 -31.74 -35.51
CA LEU A 915 -20.32 -32.96 -34.85
C LEU A 915 -21.80 -32.85 -34.44
N PRO A 916 -22.60 -33.91 -34.65
CA PRO A 916 -24.03 -33.90 -34.33
C PRO A 916 -24.26 -33.86 -32.81
N SER A 917 -25.37 -33.22 -32.41
CA SER A 917 -25.77 -33.09 -31.00
C SER A 917 -26.15 -34.46 -30.39
N PRO A 918 -25.76 -34.77 -29.15
CA PRO A 918 -25.98 -36.08 -28.52
C PRO A 918 -27.46 -36.42 -28.25
N ASP A 919 -28.37 -35.43 -28.29
CA ASP A 919 -29.78 -35.59 -27.86
C ASP A 919 -30.79 -35.70 -29.03
N ALA A 920 -30.38 -35.96 -30.27
CA ALA A 920 -31.27 -36.02 -31.43
C ALA A 920 -32.39 -37.08 -31.36
N SER A 921 -32.40 -37.96 -30.34
CA SER A 921 -33.35 -39.06 -30.18
C SER A 921 -34.26 -38.99 -28.94
N SER A 922 -34.20 -37.95 -28.09
CA SER A 922 -35.04 -37.87 -26.88
C SER A 922 -35.80 -36.53 -26.74
N SER A 923 -37.13 -36.60 -26.70
CA SER A 923 -38.08 -35.49 -26.92
C SER A 923 -38.43 -34.63 -25.69
N SER A 924 -37.66 -34.69 -24.59
CA SER A 924 -38.06 -34.06 -23.31
C SER A 924 -37.18 -32.89 -22.82
N LEU A 925 -36.11 -32.54 -23.55
CA LEU A 925 -35.18 -31.45 -23.19
C LEU A 925 -34.89 -30.55 -24.40
N PRO A 926 -34.57 -29.25 -24.20
CA PRO A 926 -34.21 -28.35 -25.30
C PRO A 926 -32.99 -28.88 -26.06
N SER A 927 -33.10 -28.97 -27.39
CA SER A 927 -32.06 -29.50 -28.28
C SER A 927 -30.83 -28.60 -28.29
N LEU A 928 -29.66 -29.15 -27.92
CA LEU A 928 -28.38 -28.43 -27.99
C LEU A 928 -27.94 -28.27 -29.46
N PRO A 929 -27.35 -27.12 -29.84
CA PRO A 929 -26.77 -26.93 -31.17
C PRO A 929 -25.57 -27.88 -31.42
N PRO A 930 -25.27 -28.23 -32.68
CA PRO A 930 -24.11 -29.05 -33.02
C PRO A 930 -22.80 -28.34 -32.68
N LEU A 931 -21.77 -29.12 -32.34
CA LEU A 931 -20.42 -28.61 -32.13
C LEU A 931 -19.83 -28.24 -33.49
N THR A 932 -19.38 -26.99 -33.65
CA THR A 932 -18.68 -26.52 -34.86
C THR A 932 -17.22 -26.29 -34.56
N VAL A 933 -16.35 -26.66 -35.51
CA VAL A 933 -14.90 -26.61 -35.37
C VAL A 933 -14.31 -25.69 -36.43
N GLU A 934 -13.57 -24.68 -35.99
CA GLU A 934 -12.98 -23.64 -36.84
C GLU A 934 -11.50 -23.41 -36.49
N SER A 935 -10.76 -22.80 -37.42
CA SER A 935 -9.39 -22.37 -37.17
C SER A 935 -9.38 -21.04 -36.43
N CYS A 936 -8.51 -20.91 -35.42
CA CYS A 936 -8.31 -19.65 -34.71
C CYS A 936 -7.66 -18.61 -35.65
N PRO A 937 -8.27 -17.42 -35.83
CA PRO A 937 -7.81 -16.44 -36.81
C PRO A 937 -6.47 -15.79 -36.45
N HIS A 938 -6.03 -15.87 -35.19
CA HIS A 938 -4.83 -15.18 -34.72
C HIS A 938 -3.51 -15.85 -35.18
N SER A 939 -2.50 -15.03 -35.49
CA SER A 939 -1.14 -15.49 -35.80
C SER A 939 -0.36 -15.90 -34.54
N ALA A 940 -0.64 -15.24 -33.42
CA ALA A 940 -0.10 -15.58 -32.11
C ALA A 940 -1.14 -15.34 -31.00
N VAL A 941 -1.01 -16.10 -29.91
CA VAL A 941 -1.87 -15.98 -28.73
C VAL A 941 -1.00 -15.82 -27.49
N ILE A 942 -1.24 -14.75 -26.73
CA ILE A 942 -0.58 -14.48 -25.45
C ILE A 942 -1.56 -14.83 -24.33
N LEU A 943 -1.17 -15.78 -23.49
CA LEU A 943 -1.94 -16.18 -22.32
C LEU A 943 -1.27 -15.67 -21.05
N MET A 944 -2.05 -15.05 -20.16
CA MET A 944 -1.55 -14.53 -18.89
C MET A 944 -2.37 -15.01 -17.72
N CYS A 945 -1.70 -15.52 -16.69
CA CYS A 945 -2.36 -15.93 -15.46
C CYS A 945 -2.97 -14.72 -14.73
N SER A 946 -4.30 -14.65 -14.58
CA SER A 946 -5.00 -13.58 -13.85
C SER A 946 -5.68 -14.03 -12.55
N GLN A 947 -5.66 -15.34 -12.24
CA GLN A 947 -6.45 -15.92 -11.15
C GLN A 947 -6.05 -15.41 -9.77
N ARG A 948 -6.87 -14.50 -9.22
CA ARG A 948 -6.64 -13.78 -7.96
C ARG A 948 -6.93 -14.64 -6.75
N THR A 949 -7.91 -15.55 -6.83
CA THR A 949 -8.24 -16.49 -5.73
C THR A 949 -7.04 -17.37 -5.35
N ARG A 950 -6.30 -17.84 -6.37
CA ARG A 950 -5.13 -18.71 -6.21
C ARG A 950 -3.85 -17.91 -5.94
N ASP A 951 -3.49 -16.94 -6.80
CA ASP A 951 -2.39 -15.99 -6.57
C ASP A 951 -2.86 -14.55 -6.73
N ALA A 952 -2.89 -13.81 -5.63
CA ALA A 952 -3.28 -12.39 -5.65
C ALA A 952 -2.32 -11.52 -6.47
N ARG A 953 -1.06 -11.95 -6.69
CA ARG A 953 -0.10 -11.25 -7.54
C ARG A 953 -0.42 -11.43 -9.01
N CYS A 954 -0.80 -12.61 -9.45
CA CYS A 954 -1.22 -12.85 -10.84
C CYS A 954 -2.42 -11.96 -11.23
N GLY A 955 -3.41 -11.84 -10.35
CA GLY A 955 -4.54 -10.92 -10.53
C GLY A 955 -4.20 -9.43 -10.46
N GLN A 956 -2.99 -9.07 -9.97
CA GLN A 956 -2.47 -7.70 -10.02
C GLN A 956 -1.59 -7.47 -11.25
N SER A 957 -0.77 -8.44 -11.66
CA SER A 957 0.17 -8.30 -12.77
C SER A 957 -0.50 -8.41 -14.13
N ALA A 958 -1.43 -9.34 -14.33
CA ALA A 958 -1.98 -9.62 -15.65
C ALA A 958 -2.69 -8.41 -16.30
N PRO A 959 -3.52 -7.61 -15.60
CA PRO A 959 -4.11 -6.41 -16.19
C PRO A 959 -3.07 -5.34 -16.58
N LEU A 960 -1.98 -5.25 -15.80
CA LEU A 960 -0.91 -4.29 -16.04
C LEU A 960 -0.04 -4.69 -17.25
N LEU A 961 0.29 -5.98 -17.35
CA LEU A 961 1.00 -6.53 -18.50
C LEU A 961 0.16 -6.45 -19.77
N ARG A 962 -1.15 -6.79 -19.70
CA ARG A 962 -2.07 -6.64 -20.82
C ARG A 962 -2.06 -5.20 -21.35
N LYS A 963 -2.15 -4.22 -20.46
CA LYS A 963 -2.15 -2.80 -20.85
C LYS A 963 -0.89 -2.38 -21.60
N GLU A 964 0.30 -2.81 -21.17
CA GLU A 964 1.54 -2.47 -21.89
C GLU A 964 1.71 -3.27 -23.18
N LEU A 965 1.35 -4.57 -23.20
CA LEU A 965 1.36 -5.35 -24.44
C LEU A 965 0.43 -4.74 -25.50
N GLU A 966 -0.77 -4.31 -25.10
CA GLU A 966 -1.70 -3.58 -25.97
C GLU A 966 -1.08 -2.29 -26.50
N ARG A 967 -0.41 -1.52 -25.63
CA ARG A 967 0.25 -0.26 -26.02
C ARG A 967 1.30 -0.49 -27.10
N HIS A 968 2.08 -1.57 -27.03
CA HIS A 968 3.12 -1.86 -28.04
C HIS A 968 2.56 -2.54 -29.30
N LEU A 969 1.46 -3.30 -29.19
CA LEU A 969 0.84 -3.99 -30.34
C LEU A 969 -0.09 -3.10 -31.17
N ARG A 970 -0.70 -2.07 -30.58
CA ARG A 970 -1.63 -1.14 -31.28
C ARG A 970 -0.95 -0.32 -32.39
N PRO A 971 0.23 0.31 -32.18
CA PRO A 971 0.93 1.04 -33.24
C PRO A 971 1.34 0.15 -34.41
N LEU A 972 1.56 -1.15 -34.16
CA LEU A 972 1.88 -2.14 -35.19
C LEU A 972 0.63 -2.65 -35.93
N GLY A 973 -0.58 -2.26 -35.51
CA GLY A 973 -1.85 -2.79 -36.06
C GLY A 973 -2.09 -4.28 -35.75
N LEU A 974 -1.30 -4.87 -34.84
CA LEU A 974 -1.31 -6.31 -34.55
C LEU A 974 -2.20 -6.68 -33.38
N TYR A 975 -2.63 -5.74 -32.55
CA TYR A 975 -3.53 -6.03 -31.45
C TYR A 975 -4.91 -6.50 -31.96
N ARG A 976 -5.42 -7.59 -31.40
CA ARG A 976 -6.80 -8.07 -31.60
C ARG A 976 -7.51 -8.07 -30.24
N ASP A 977 -8.61 -7.34 -30.15
CA ASP A 977 -9.45 -7.36 -28.95
C ASP A 977 -10.27 -8.65 -28.88
N LEU A 978 -10.95 -8.91 -27.76
CA LEU A 978 -11.63 -10.18 -27.50
C LEU A 978 -12.70 -10.55 -28.54
N HIS A 979 -13.34 -9.57 -29.17
CA HIS A 979 -14.36 -9.77 -30.21
C HIS A 979 -13.84 -9.46 -31.63
N ASP A 980 -12.53 -9.26 -31.79
CA ASP A 980 -11.94 -8.93 -33.10
C ASP A 980 -11.57 -10.21 -33.85
N GLU A 981 -12.45 -10.62 -34.77
CA GLU A 981 -12.31 -11.84 -35.58
C GLU A 981 -11.46 -11.64 -36.85
N ARG A 982 -10.87 -10.45 -37.05
CA ARG A 982 -10.03 -10.19 -38.22
C ARG A 982 -8.82 -11.15 -38.25
N PRO A 983 -8.53 -11.77 -39.40
CA PRO A 983 -7.42 -12.71 -39.51
C PRO A 983 -6.08 -12.05 -39.18
N GLY A 984 -5.19 -12.86 -38.61
CA GLY A 984 -3.86 -12.46 -38.15
C GLY A 984 -3.84 -11.75 -36.80
N GLY A 985 -2.73 -11.06 -36.53
CA GLY A 985 -2.54 -10.31 -35.28
C GLY A 985 -2.33 -11.21 -34.04
N VAL A 986 -2.50 -10.60 -32.87
CA VAL A 986 -2.20 -11.18 -31.56
C VAL A 986 -3.41 -11.07 -30.64
N GLY A 987 -3.95 -12.22 -30.24
CA GLY A 987 -4.98 -12.31 -29.21
C GLY A 987 -4.38 -12.38 -27.81
N ILE A 988 -4.88 -11.58 -26.87
CA ILE A 988 -4.40 -11.55 -25.48
C ILE A 988 -5.50 -12.04 -24.55
N TYR A 989 -5.29 -13.21 -23.94
CA TYR A 989 -6.27 -13.84 -23.05
C TYR A 989 -5.73 -13.99 -21.63
N PHE A 990 -6.61 -13.75 -20.67
CA PHE A 990 -6.41 -14.11 -19.27
C PHE A 990 -6.81 -15.55 -19.05
N ILE A 991 -5.97 -16.27 -18.32
CA ILE A 991 -6.18 -17.67 -18.01
C ILE A 991 -6.10 -17.94 -16.50
N SER A 992 -6.69 -19.06 -16.11
CA SER A 992 -6.55 -19.60 -14.76
C SER A 992 -5.09 -19.93 -14.41
N HIS A 993 -4.81 -20.26 -13.16
CA HIS A 993 -3.45 -20.32 -12.66
C HIS A 993 -2.60 -21.44 -13.27
N VAL A 994 -1.67 -21.03 -14.11
CA VAL A 994 -0.64 -21.88 -14.70
C VAL A 994 0.62 -21.86 -13.85
N GLY A 995 0.64 -22.73 -12.83
CA GLY A 995 1.81 -23.14 -12.02
C GLY A 995 2.67 -22.07 -11.32
N GLY A 996 3.24 -22.44 -10.16
CA GLY A 996 4.34 -21.69 -9.53
C GLY A 996 3.94 -20.30 -9.02
N HIS A 997 3.15 -20.25 -7.94
CA HIS A 997 2.84 -19.01 -7.21
C HIS A 997 4.10 -18.18 -6.95
N LYS A 998 5.23 -18.82 -6.61
CA LYS A 998 6.49 -18.15 -6.28
C LYS A 998 6.95 -17.09 -7.31
N TYR A 999 6.71 -17.32 -8.60
CA TYR A 999 7.25 -16.52 -9.69
C TYR A 999 6.32 -15.39 -10.17
N SER A 1000 4.99 -15.60 -10.14
CA SER A 1000 3.96 -14.65 -10.63
C SER A 1000 4.24 -14.09 -12.04
N ALA A 1001 3.31 -13.30 -12.60
CA ALA A 1001 3.46 -12.72 -13.95
C ALA A 1001 3.80 -13.78 -15.02
N ASN A 1002 3.11 -14.93 -14.98
CA ASN A 1002 3.28 -15.99 -15.98
C ASN A 1002 2.65 -15.55 -17.31
N VAL A 1003 3.45 -15.60 -18.38
CA VAL A 1003 3.06 -15.29 -19.75
C VAL A 1003 3.42 -16.47 -20.63
N MET A 1004 2.46 -17.02 -21.37
CA MET A 1004 2.68 -18.07 -22.37
C MET A 1004 2.40 -17.49 -23.74
N VAL A 1005 3.36 -17.57 -24.66
CA VAL A 1005 3.22 -17.07 -26.03
C VAL A 1005 3.18 -18.27 -26.97
N TYR A 1006 2.02 -18.52 -27.56
CA TYR A 1006 1.84 -19.50 -28.62
C TYR A 1006 1.95 -18.80 -29.98
N ARG A 1007 2.81 -19.30 -30.87
CA ARG A 1007 3.06 -18.70 -32.18
C ARG A 1007 2.87 -19.73 -33.28
N ARG A 1008 2.19 -19.34 -34.35
CA ARG A 1008 2.22 -20.06 -35.63
C ARG A 1008 3.64 -20.00 -36.22
N PRO A 1009 4.01 -20.96 -37.09
CA PRO A 1009 5.28 -20.89 -37.81
C PRO A 1009 5.39 -19.59 -38.62
N ASN A 1010 6.46 -18.80 -38.41
CA ASN A 1010 6.75 -17.54 -39.09
C ASN A 1010 5.56 -16.56 -39.06
N ALA A 1011 4.97 -16.40 -37.87
CA ALA A 1011 3.68 -15.72 -37.63
C ALA A 1011 3.55 -14.31 -38.26
N PHE A 1012 4.65 -13.60 -38.47
CA PHE A 1012 4.67 -12.23 -39.01
C PHE A 1012 5.73 -12.01 -40.11
N GLY A 1013 6.38 -13.07 -40.63
CA GLY A 1013 7.41 -12.95 -41.66
C GLY A 1013 8.77 -12.40 -41.20
N LYS A 1014 8.97 -12.18 -39.88
CA LYS A 1014 10.15 -11.49 -39.32
C LYS A 1014 11.11 -12.41 -38.56
N ASP A 1015 10.94 -13.72 -38.64
CA ASP A 1015 11.81 -14.68 -37.95
C ASP A 1015 13.29 -14.56 -38.44
N ASP A 1016 13.52 -14.11 -39.69
CA ASP A 1016 14.84 -14.09 -40.35
C ASP A 1016 15.44 -12.69 -40.67
N GLU A 1017 14.77 -11.56 -40.34
CA GLU A 1017 15.24 -10.18 -40.70
C GLU A 1017 15.95 -9.41 -39.54
N PRO A 1018 17.08 -8.70 -39.77
CA PRO A 1018 17.66 -7.71 -38.84
C PRO A 1018 16.89 -6.36 -38.83
N LEU A 1019 16.91 -5.61 -37.72
CA LEU A 1019 16.14 -4.35 -37.54
C LEU A 1019 16.83 -3.14 -38.22
N PRO A 1020 16.09 -2.17 -38.79
CA PRO A 1020 16.66 -0.90 -39.26
C PRO A 1020 16.89 0.08 -38.09
N GLU A 1021 17.97 0.88 -38.17
CA GLU A 1021 18.37 1.89 -37.18
C GLU A 1021 17.59 3.21 -37.30
N GLY A 1022 17.09 3.71 -36.16
CA GLY A 1022 16.73 5.11 -35.93
C GLY A 1022 15.36 5.59 -36.45
N VAL A 1023 14.66 6.40 -35.63
CA VAL A 1023 13.91 7.64 -35.96
C VAL A 1023 12.87 7.92 -34.86
N ASP A 1024 13.12 8.98 -34.08
CA ASP A 1024 12.07 9.92 -33.68
C ASP A 1024 11.63 10.67 -34.96
N GLU A 1025 10.38 10.53 -35.41
CA GLU A 1025 9.56 11.57 -36.05
C GLU A 1025 8.20 11.05 -36.57
N ALA A 1026 7.33 12.01 -36.86
CA ALA A 1026 5.88 11.98 -36.79
C ALA A 1026 5.12 11.37 -37.99
N VAL A 1027 3.83 11.17 -37.74
CA VAL A 1027 2.69 11.08 -38.67
C VAL A 1027 2.94 11.61 -40.09
N ALA A 1028 2.94 10.74 -41.11
CA ALA A 1028 2.25 10.91 -42.41
C ALA A 1028 2.54 9.77 -43.40
N ALA A 1029 1.49 9.07 -43.84
CA ALA A 1029 1.25 8.48 -45.17
C ALA A 1029 -0.09 7.73 -45.05
N LYS A 1030 -1.26 8.35 -45.24
CA LYS A 1030 -1.93 8.63 -46.52
C LYS A 1030 -1.79 7.51 -47.55
N ASP A 1031 -2.95 6.91 -47.84
CA ASP A 1031 -3.24 6.06 -48.98
C ASP A 1031 -2.67 6.64 -50.29
N GLU A 1032 -2.05 5.80 -51.11
CA GLU A 1032 -2.40 5.63 -52.54
C GLU A 1032 -1.67 4.43 -53.18
N GLU A 1033 -2.41 3.78 -54.07
CA GLU A 1033 -2.18 2.67 -55.01
C GLU A 1033 -0.91 2.83 -55.88
N ALA A 1034 -0.33 1.88 -56.62
CA ALA A 1034 -0.41 0.44 -56.87
C ALA A 1034 0.82 0.08 -57.74
N GLU A 1035 1.28 -1.18 -57.71
CA GLU A 1035 2.04 -1.95 -58.74
C GLU A 1035 2.70 -3.14 -57.98
N GLY A 1036 2.41 -4.42 -58.21
CA GLY A 1036 2.41 -5.12 -59.49
C GLY A 1036 3.60 -6.09 -59.52
N GLY A 1037 3.53 -7.21 -58.78
CA GLY A 1037 4.53 -8.30 -58.89
C GLY A 1037 4.76 -9.09 -57.60
N GLU A 1038 4.45 -10.39 -57.65
CA GLU A 1038 4.97 -11.46 -56.77
C GLU A 1038 4.52 -11.53 -55.29
N LYS A 1039 3.22 -11.71 -55.01
CA LYS A 1039 2.77 -12.45 -53.81
C LYS A 1039 1.56 -13.36 -54.08
N GLU A 1040 1.60 -14.12 -55.17
CA GLU A 1040 0.71 -15.27 -55.39
C GLU A 1040 1.47 -16.60 -55.20
N LYS A 1041 2.00 -16.87 -53.99
CA LYS A 1041 2.54 -18.20 -53.62
C LYS A 1041 2.43 -18.54 -52.13
N GLU A 1042 1.32 -18.22 -51.45
CA GLU A 1042 1.09 -18.70 -50.07
C GLU A 1042 -0.36 -19.14 -49.77
N LYS A 1043 -1.16 -19.48 -50.79
CA LYS A 1043 -2.56 -19.92 -50.60
C LYS A 1043 -2.78 -21.44 -50.48
N GLU A 1044 -1.74 -22.25 -50.30
CA GLU A 1044 -1.87 -23.72 -50.17
C GLU A 1044 -1.02 -24.35 -49.03
N LYS A 1045 -0.94 -23.70 -47.87
CA LYS A 1045 -0.49 -24.39 -46.64
C LYS A 1045 -1.65 -24.47 -45.66
N GLY A 1046 -2.18 -25.67 -45.45
CA GLY A 1046 -3.19 -25.94 -44.41
C GLY A 1046 -2.72 -25.54 -43.01
N ASP A 1047 -3.64 -25.45 -42.05
CA ASP A 1047 -3.34 -24.94 -40.71
C ASP A 1047 -2.56 -25.98 -39.90
N VAL A 1048 -1.28 -25.70 -39.64
CA VAL A 1048 -0.37 -26.59 -38.87
C VAL A 1048 -0.37 -26.30 -37.35
N GLY A 1049 -1.14 -25.32 -36.90
CA GLY A 1049 -1.23 -24.85 -35.53
C GLY A 1049 0.00 -24.06 -35.04
N ALA A 1050 0.23 -24.12 -33.73
CA ALA A 1050 1.36 -23.51 -33.04
C ALA A 1050 2.66 -24.28 -33.35
N ALA A 1051 3.69 -23.57 -33.81
CA ALA A 1051 5.04 -24.10 -33.90
C ALA A 1051 5.78 -24.01 -32.57
N GLN A 1052 5.59 -22.90 -31.85
CA GLN A 1052 6.32 -22.60 -30.62
C GLN A 1052 5.35 -22.23 -29.50
N CYS A 1053 5.69 -22.65 -28.28
CA CYS A 1053 5.11 -22.15 -27.04
C CYS A 1053 6.23 -21.70 -26.11
N ILE A 1054 6.34 -20.40 -25.87
CA ILE A 1054 7.36 -19.81 -25.00
C ILE A 1054 6.70 -19.45 -23.67
N TRP A 1055 7.08 -20.13 -22.60
CA TRP A 1055 6.55 -19.87 -21.26
C TRP A 1055 7.55 -19.05 -20.44
N LEU A 1056 7.18 -17.80 -20.20
CA LEU A 1056 7.91 -16.83 -19.39
C LEU A 1056 7.26 -16.64 -18.01
N ALA A 1057 8.09 -16.34 -17.02
CA ALA A 1057 7.66 -15.89 -15.70
C ALA A 1057 8.50 -14.68 -15.26
N ARG A 1058 8.11 -14.01 -14.18
CA ARG A 1058 8.78 -12.79 -13.67
C ARG A 1058 8.79 -11.63 -14.68
N VAL A 1059 7.91 -11.66 -15.67
CA VAL A 1059 7.78 -10.59 -16.68
C VAL A 1059 7.38 -9.31 -15.96
N ARG A 1060 8.09 -8.21 -16.21
CA ARG A 1060 7.74 -6.88 -15.74
C ARG A 1060 7.12 -6.07 -16.88
N PRO A 1061 6.36 -5.02 -16.59
CA PRO A 1061 5.82 -4.15 -17.64
C PRO A 1061 6.92 -3.56 -18.55
N GLU A 1062 8.10 -3.28 -17.99
CA GLU A 1062 9.29 -2.79 -18.69
C GLU A 1062 9.84 -3.81 -19.71
N ASP A 1063 9.55 -5.10 -19.54
CA ASP A 1063 9.96 -6.17 -20.46
C ASP A 1063 8.99 -6.33 -21.65
N CYS A 1064 7.81 -5.72 -21.60
CA CYS A 1064 6.75 -5.94 -22.60
C CYS A 1064 7.13 -5.47 -24.01
N GLU A 1065 7.89 -4.38 -24.15
CA GLU A 1065 8.37 -3.89 -25.44
C GLU A 1065 9.26 -4.94 -26.12
N ASN A 1066 10.26 -5.43 -25.39
CA ASN A 1066 11.20 -6.45 -25.84
C ASN A 1066 10.51 -7.80 -26.10
N LEU A 1067 9.50 -8.15 -25.30
CA LEU A 1067 8.67 -9.33 -25.50
C LEU A 1067 7.89 -9.22 -26.83
N VAL A 1068 7.33 -8.06 -27.17
CA VAL A 1068 6.66 -7.86 -28.46
C VAL A 1068 7.68 -7.89 -29.61
N ARG A 1069 8.74 -7.08 -29.54
CA ARG A 1069 9.74 -6.93 -30.62
C ARG A 1069 10.46 -8.23 -30.97
N TYR A 1070 10.87 -9.01 -29.97
CA TYR A 1070 11.72 -10.18 -30.20
C TYR A 1070 11.00 -11.50 -29.99
N THR A 1071 10.17 -11.62 -28.93
CA THR A 1071 9.50 -12.90 -28.62
C THR A 1071 8.26 -13.13 -29.48
N VAL A 1072 7.38 -12.15 -29.62
CA VAL A 1072 6.14 -12.30 -30.42
C VAL A 1072 6.43 -12.19 -31.91
N LEU A 1073 7.24 -11.22 -32.34
CA LEU A 1073 7.51 -11.02 -33.77
C LEU A 1073 8.52 -12.02 -34.35
N LYS A 1074 9.61 -12.33 -33.62
CA LYS A 1074 10.74 -13.13 -34.15
C LYS A 1074 10.96 -14.50 -33.48
N GLY A 1075 10.24 -14.81 -32.39
CA GLY A 1075 10.43 -16.07 -31.66
C GLY A 1075 11.72 -16.18 -30.85
N LYS A 1076 12.41 -15.05 -30.64
CA LYS A 1076 13.65 -14.97 -29.84
C LYS A 1076 13.36 -14.64 -28.38
N VAL A 1077 14.28 -15.01 -27.48
CA VAL A 1077 14.19 -14.73 -26.04
C VAL A 1077 15.28 -13.75 -25.60
N VAL A 1078 14.90 -12.70 -24.85
CA VAL A 1078 15.79 -11.59 -24.48
C VAL A 1078 16.56 -11.87 -23.19
N LYS A 1079 15.86 -12.37 -22.16
CA LYS A 1079 16.44 -12.69 -20.84
C LYS A 1079 16.17 -14.14 -20.42
N PRO A 1080 16.65 -15.14 -21.18
CA PRO A 1080 16.27 -16.54 -20.97
C PRO A 1080 16.65 -17.04 -19.57
N GLU A 1081 17.82 -16.68 -19.05
CA GLU A 1081 18.28 -17.08 -17.70
C GLU A 1081 17.35 -16.61 -16.57
N ARG A 1082 16.70 -15.46 -16.76
CA ARG A 1082 15.88 -14.82 -15.72
C ARG A 1082 14.40 -15.13 -15.85
N GLN A 1083 13.88 -15.20 -17.08
CA GLN A 1083 12.44 -15.24 -17.35
C GLN A 1083 11.96 -16.55 -17.97
N LEU A 1084 12.81 -17.29 -18.69
CA LEU A 1084 12.38 -18.50 -19.38
C LEU A 1084 12.13 -19.62 -18.38
N ARG A 1085 10.89 -20.10 -18.39
CA ARG A 1085 10.43 -21.17 -17.49
C ARG A 1085 10.36 -22.51 -18.20
N GLY A 1086 9.96 -22.49 -19.48
CA GLY A 1086 9.89 -23.69 -20.30
C GLY A 1086 9.17 -23.43 -21.61
N GLY A 1087 8.87 -24.50 -22.34
CA GLY A 1087 8.22 -24.42 -23.64
C GLY A 1087 8.53 -25.59 -24.53
N PHE A 1088 8.04 -25.52 -25.76
CA PHE A 1088 8.37 -26.45 -26.83
C PHE A 1088 8.56 -25.70 -28.15
N ASP A 1089 9.36 -26.29 -29.03
CA ASP A 1089 9.49 -25.91 -30.43
C ASP A 1089 9.30 -27.16 -31.30
N ARG A 1090 8.12 -27.26 -31.95
CA ARG A 1090 7.75 -28.37 -32.85
C ARG A 1090 8.56 -28.39 -34.13
N ARG A 1091 9.18 -27.27 -34.55
CA ARG A 1091 10.08 -27.25 -35.72
C ARG A 1091 11.37 -28.00 -35.43
N LYS A 1092 11.88 -27.87 -34.21
CA LYS A 1092 13.13 -28.50 -33.75
C LYS A 1092 12.90 -29.86 -33.08
N GLY A 1093 11.67 -30.19 -32.72
CA GLY A 1093 11.35 -31.39 -31.94
C GLY A 1093 11.85 -31.35 -30.49
N LEU A 1094 12.07 -30.14 -29.95
CA LEU A 1094 12.65 -29.94 -28.61
C LEU A 1094 11.58 -29.43 -27.63
N MET A 1095 11.68 -29.87 -26.37
CA MET A 1095 10.85 -29.37 -25.27
C MET A 1095 11.66 -29.27 -23.98
N SER A 1096 11.17 -28.45 -23.05
CA SER A 1096 11.90 -28.09 -21.84
C SER A 1096 11.61 -28.98 -20.62
N TRP A 1097 10.96 -30.13 -20.77
CA TRP A 1097 10.48 -30.96 -19.65
C TRP A 1097 10.62 -32.44 -19.93
#